data_AF-A0A660L2A0-F1
#
_entry.id   AF-A0A660L2A0-F1
#
_cell.length_a   1.000
_cell.length_b   1.000
_cell.length_c   1.000
_cell.angle_alpha   90.00
_cell.angle_beta   90.00
_cell.angle_gamma   90.00
#
_symmetry.space_group_name_H-M   'P 1'
#
loop_
_entity.id
_entity.type
_entity.pdbx_description
1 polymer ?
#
loop_
_entity_poly.entity_id
_entity_poly.type
_entity_poly.pdbx_seq_one_letter_code
_entity_poly.pdbx_strand_id
1 'polypeptide(L)'
;MLAPPRQDAAALAATTTLLNCFLREGGTALFRGDQAVFPTLGLVAGLTYRSSTLHHRFGPVPIEPTELARRISQALDPGTSPEALLDRVQTSVDAVAGYVEARAHDLDRLFAPEPLPFIDAEQALVLGHPLHPTPKGLSGRLAQYAPELRSRFALHWLSVDERAVVHDSAAGIPAPRLAETLLGQSAKPGRILLPVHPWEAGFLARASAELFASGAVIDLGPQGEPVTPTSSIRTVYHDDWPYQLKFSLHARVTNSMRVTLPKELRRAVEAKRLDETIVGAQARQAAPHLTVVHDPAYLSIPDHDGFSVLLRENRFEGDVSALAVLCQDHPLGGRSRLANLAHGREREWFQAYLETVIVSLVRLYLDVGLTYEAHQQNTLLRLEDGMPAHALIRDSQGYFHREAAHADIAAVLPEHGEASESISPEVLADERLVYYPFLNNALGVVDALGAGGGIDERILLRDLRDTLQRQRKAGGRYPHTLLDRLLDDTTWPCKANLRTRLHDMDELVGDISTQSVYVTIPNPLTPEIELVPVDETHHALLGRWLREPRVARWWGEVDDVGAYLAALGHLEPLIAYADGEPFGYVETYWVFQDELAWHYDAHPDDRGFHLLVSEEASGTGVPRALVRRLIDGNPGRTVCEPDVRNARMLAFCHALGGAVLTELDLADKRAALVVWER
;
A
#
# COMPACT_ATOMS: atom_id res chain seq x y z
N MET A 1 -26.44 9.11 -20.71
CA MET A 1 -25.89 10.27 -19.97
C MET A 1 -24.73 10.78 -20.80
N LEU A 2 -24.75 12.04 -21.26
CA LEU A 2 -23.67 12.59 -22.09
C LEU A 2 -22.40 12.68 -21.25
N ALA A 3 -21.27 12.18 -21.76
CA ALA A 3 -19.98 12.26 -21.08
C ALA A 3 -19.66 13.74 -20.75
N PRO A 4 -19.16 14.05 -19.55
CA PRO A 4 -18.81 15.42 -19.19
C PRO A 4 -17.73 15.96 -20.13
N PRO A 5 -17.67 17.30 -20.35
CA PRO A 5 -16.54 17.95 -21.01
C PRO A 5 -15.20 17.42 -20.48
N ARG A 6 -14.24 17.16 -21.36
CA ARG A 6 -12.98 16.46 -21.01
C ARG A 6 -12.10 17.21 -20.00
N GLN A 7 -12.22 18.55 -19.93
CA GLN A 7 -11.61 19.37 -18.86
C GLN A 7 -12.22 19.07 -17.48
N ASP A 8 -13.49 18.70 -17.42
CA ASP A 8 -14.18 18.36 -16.17
C ASP A 8 -13.66 17.04 -15.60
N ALA A 9 -13.22 16.10 -16.45
CA ALA A 9 -12.63 14.83 -16.01
C ALA A 9 -11.30 15.03 -15.28
N ALA A 10 -10.39 15.84 -15.82
CA ALA A 10 -9.11 16.14 -15.19
C ALA A 10 -9.29 16.92 -13.88
N ALA A 11 -10.16 17.93 -13.88
CA ALA A 11 -10.49 18.69 -12.67
C ALA A 11 -11.15 17.81 -11.60
N LEU A 12 -12.06 16.91 -11.98
CA LEU A 12 -12.70 15.96 -11.07
C LEU A 12 -11.69 14.98 -10.47
N ALA A 13 -10.79 14.42 -11.28
CA ALA A 13 -9.73 13.54 -10.79
C ALA A 13 -8.80 14.26 -9.80
N ALA A 14 -8.40 15.50 -10.11
CA ALA A 14 -7.55 16.30 -9.24
C ALA A 14 -8.23 16.67 -7.93
N THR A 15 -9.48 17.16 -7.98
CA THR A 15 -10.24 17.52 -6.76
C THR A 15 -10.49 16.30 -5.88
N THR A 16 -10.85 15.15 -6.47
CA THR A 16 -11.03 13.89 -5.75
C THR A 16 -9.74 13.46 -5.05
N THR A 17 -8.61 13.49 -5.77
CA THR A 17 -7.29 13.15 -5.23
C THR A 17 -6.91 14.10 -4.08
N LEU A 18 -7.11 15.40 -4.24
CA LEU A 18 -6.79 16.40 -3.22
C LEU A 18 -7.63 16.21 -1.95
N LEU A 19 -8.93 15.92 -2.07
CA LEU A 19 -9.81 15.65 -0.91
C LEU A 19 -9.41 14.36 -0.19
N ASN A 20 -9.05 13.30 -0.92
CA ASN A 20 -8.58 12.06 -0.31
C ASN A 20 -7.22 12.24 0.38
N CYS A 21 -6.28 13.00 -0.21
CA CYS A 21 -5.05 13.40 0.46
C CYS A 21 -5.35 14.19 1.74
N PHE A 22 -6.26 15.18 1.68
CA PHE A 22 -6.65 15.98 2.84
C PHE A 22 -7.15 15.09 4.00
N LEU A 23 -8.08 14.17 3.73
CA LEU A 23 -8.64 13.27 4.75
C LEU A 23 -7.59 12.34 5.35
N ARG A 24 -6.67 11.82 4.54
CA ARG A 24 -5.61 10.92 5.01
C ARG A 24 -4.49 11.63 5.76
N GLU A 25 -4.31 12.92 5.52
CA GLU A 25 -3.19 13.71 6.06
C GLU A 25 -3.57 14.62 7.24
N GLY A 26 -4.67 14.30 7.91
CA GLY A 26 -5.12 14.95 9.16
C GLY A 26 -6.36 15.83 9.02
N GLY A 27 -6.90 15.96 7.80
CA GLY A 27 -8.17 16.61 7.53
C GLY A 27 -9.37 15.80 8.01
N THR A 28 -10.52 16.46 8.17
CA THR A 28 -11.77 15.81 8.60
C THR A 28 -12.94 16.19 7.70
N ALA A 29 -13.89 15.26 7.57
CA ALA A 29 -15.18 15.49 6.94
C ALA A 29 -16.31 14.86 7.74
N LEU A 30 -17.49 15.45 7.65
CA LEU A 30 -18.74 14.90 8.16
C LEU A 30 -19.49 14.25 7.00
N PHE A 31 -19.65 12.93 7.05
CA PHE A 31 -20.39 12.17 6.07
C PHE A 31 -21.88 12.11 6.45
N ARG A 32 -22.76 12.56 5.55
CA ARG A 32 -24.22 12.59 5.74
C ARG A 32 -24.91 12.11 4.47
N GLY A 33 -25.40 10.88 4.47
CA GLY A 33 -26.00 10.27 3.27
C GLY A 33 -24.99 10.26 2.12
N ASP A 34 -25.36 10.89 1.01
CA ASP A 34 -24.58 11.05 -0.22
C ASP A 34 -23.75 12.35 -0.24
N GLN A 35 -23.46 12.95 0.91
CA GLN A 35 -22.66 14.17 1.01
C GLN A 35 -21.51 14.04 2.00
N ALA A 36 -20.38 14.66 1.65
CA ALA A 36 -19.25 14.92 2.54
C ALA A 36 -19.13 16.43 2.76
N VAL A 37 -19.29 16.85 4.02
CA VAL A 37 -19.09 18.24 4.44
C VAL A 37 -17.68 18.39 4.99
N PHE A 38 -16.92 19.35 4.48
CA PHE A 38 -15.56 19.68 4.90
C PHE A 38 -15.57 21.06 5.59
N PRO A 39 -15.84 21.13 6.91
CA PRO A 39 -16.05 22.42 7.59
C PRO A 39 -14.84 23.35 7.49
N THR A 40 -13.63 22.80 7.62
CA THR A 40 -12.37 23.57 7.57
C THR A 40 -12.05 24.11 6.17
N LEU A 41 -12.61 23.51 5.12
CA LEU A 41 -12.45 23.97 3.73
C LEU A 41 -13.61 24.86 3.27
N GLY A 42 -14.68 24.95 4.07
CA GLY A 42 -15.93 25.64 3.71
C GLY A 42 -16.59 25.01 2.48
N LEU A 43 -16.57 23.68 2.37
CA LEU A 43 -16.92 22.94 1.16
C LEU A 43 -17.90 21.80 1.45
N VAL A 44 -18.80 21.52 0.50
CA VAL A 44 -19.63 20.31 0.48
C VAL A 44 -19.42 19.64 -0.86
N ALA A 45 -19.14 18.33 -0.85
CA ALA A 45 -19.01 17.52 -2.05
C ALA A 45 -20.06 16.39 -2.03
N GLY A 46 -20.68 16.14 -3.18
CA GLY A 46 -21.50 14.94 -3.35
C GLY A 46 -20.61 13.70 -3.39
N LEU A 47 -20.97 12.67 -2.63
CA LEU A 47 -20.33 11.36 -2.65
C LEU A 47 -20.99 10.49 -3.71
N THR A 48 -20.19 9.99 -4.65
CA THR A 48 -20.61 8.93 -5.56
C THR A 48 -20.22 7.56 -5.01
N TYR A 49 -19.21 7.51 -4.15
CA TYR A 49 -18.77 6.29 -3.48
C TYR A 49 -18.06 6.59 -2.16
N ARG A 50 -18.50 5.94 -1.08
CA ARG A 50 -17.88 6.04 0.24
C ARG A 50 -17.02 4.80 0.50
N SER A 51 -15.72 4.94 0.31
CA SER A 51 -14.73 3.90 0.62
C SER A 51 -14.49 3.70 2.13
N SER A 52 -14.24 2.45 2.53
CA SER A 52 -13.76 2.06 3.86
C SER A 52 -12.24 2.19 3.98
N THR A 53 -11.53 2.34 2.87
CA THR A 53 -10.07 2.51 2.81
C THR A 53 -9.60 3.96 2.65
N LEU A 54 -10.52 4.93 2.81
CA LEU A 54 -10.29 6.38 2.66
C LEU A 54 -9.97 6.82 1.21
N HIS A 55 -10.47 6.08 0.21
CA HIS A 55 -10.36 6.40 -1.22
C HIS A 55 -11.76 6.73 -1.77
N HIS A 56 -12.36 7.80 -1.27
CA HIS A 56 -13.72 8.17 -1.65
C HIS A 56 -13.77 8.68 -3.10
N ARG A 57 -14.91 8.50 -3.78
CA ARG A 57 -15.20 9.21 -5.03
C ARG A 57 -16.24 10.29 -4.78
N PHE A 58 -15.98 11.44 -5.38
CA PHE A 58 -16.86 12.60 -5.31
C PHE A 58 -17.44 12.89 -6.70
N GLY A 59 -18.60 13.54 -6.73
CA GLY A 59 -19.09 14.19 -7.94
C GLY A 59 -18.34 15.51 -8.20
N PRO A 60 -18.65 16.21 -9.32
CA PRO A 60 -18.11 17.53 -9.59
C PRO A 60 -18.33 18.50 -8.43
N VAL A 61 -17.24 19.16 -8.02
CA VAL A 61 -17.26 20.15 -6.93
C VAL A 61 -17.02 21.53 -7.56
N PRO A 62 -17.81 22.58 -7.21
CA PRO A 62 -17.69 23.90 -7.82
C PRO A 62 -16.50 24.70 -7.25
N ILE A 63 -15.30 24.15 -7.37
CA ILE A 63 -14.04 24.75 -6.93
C ILE A 63 -12.92 24.32 -7.87
N GLU A 64 -12.08 25.27 -8.29
CA GLU A 64 -10.91 24.96 -9.09
C GLU A 64 -9.89 24.14 -8.28
N PRO A 65 -9.21 23.14 -8.88
CA PRO A 65 -8.22 22.32 -8.17
C PRO A 65 -7.14 23.12 -7.45
N THR A 66 -6.66 24.21 -8.04
CA THR A 66 -5.64 25.09 -7.43
C THR A 66 -6.17 25.87 -6.23
N GLU A 67 -7.40 26.36 -6.29
CA GLU A 67 -8.05 27.00 -5.14
C GLU A 67 -8.33 26.00 -4.01
N LEU A 68 -8.74 24.78 -4.35
CA LEU A 68 -8.89 23.71 -3.37
C LEU A 68 -7.55 23.37 -2.69
N ALA A 69 -6.48 23.22 -3.48
CA ALA A 69 -5.15 22.96 -2.95
C ALA A 69 -4.68 24.08 -2.00
N ARG A 70 -4.96 25.35 -2.34
CA ARG A 70 -4.67 26.50 -1.46
C ARG A 70 -5.38 26.39 -0.11
N ARG A 71 -6.68 26.08 -0.11
CA ARG A 71 -7.46 25.92 1.13
C ARG A 71 -6.98 24.73 1.95
N ILE A 72 -6.64 23.62 1.31
CA ILE A 72 -6.08 22.44 1.97
C ILE A 72 -4.74 22.78 2.64
N SER A 73 -3.84 23.46 1.93
CA SER A 73 -2.56 23.88 2.52
C SER A 73 -2.77 24.78 3.73
N GLN A 74 -3.66 25.77 3.63
CA GLN A 74 -3.99 26.65 4.77
C GLN A 74 -4.58 25.89 5.96
N ALA A 75 -5.39 24.86 5.71
CA ALA A 75 -6.01 24.06 6.76
C ALA A 75 -5.04 23.07 7.43
N LEU A 76 -4.15 22.44 6.67
CA LEU A 76 -3.21 21.43 7.18
C LEU A 76 -1.89 22.01 7.70
N ASP A 77 -1.43 23.11 7.12
CA ASP A 77 -0.19 23.77 7.49
C ASP A 77 -0.20 25.27 7.07
N PRO A 78 -0.84 26.15 7.87
CA PRO A 78 -0.95 27.57 7.55
C PRO A 78 0.39 28.32 7.51
N GLY A 79 1.49 27.72 8.00
CA GLY A 79 2.81 28.33 8.01
C GLY A 79 3.58 28.19 6.69
N THR A 80 3.18 27.27 5.81
CA THR A 80 3.91 26.95 4.58
C THR A 80 3.25 27.59 3.36
N SER A 81 4.06 28.23 2.51
CA SER A 81 3.58 28.84 1.26
C SER A 81 3.12 27.77 0.26
N PRO A 82 1.91 27.86 -0.31
CA PRO A 82 1.40 26.85 -1.23
C PRO A 82 1.83 27.05 -2.69
N GLU A 83 2.45 28.17 -3.06
CA GLU A 83 2.60 28.56 -4.48
C GLU A 83 3.27 27.49 -5.36
N ALA A 84 4.36 26.88 -4.87
CA ALA A 84 5.04 25.80 -5.60
C ALA A 84 4.17 24.55 -5.78
N LEU A 85 3.25 24.27 -4.83
CA LEU A 85 2.27 23.21 -4.96
C LEU A 85 1.20 23.60 -5.99
N LEU A 86 0.71 24.85 -5.97
CA LEU A 86 -0.35 25.32 -6.87
C LEU A 86 0.06 25.22 -8.35
N ASP A 87 1.27 25.68 -8.68
CA ASP A 87 1.81 25.59 -10.04
C ASP A 87 1.87 24.14 -10.54
N ARG A 88 2.25 23.21 -9.64
CA ARG A 88 2.36 21.78 -9.96
C ARG A 88 1.00 21.10 -10.06
N VAL A 89 0.01 21.53 -9.26
CA VAL A 89 -1.38 21.09 -9.40
C VAL A 89 -1.91 21.51 -10.76
N GLN A 90 -1.72 22.77 -11.16
CA GLN A 90 -2.15 23.24 -12.49
C GLN A 90 -1.48 22.44 -13.61
N THR A 91 -0.15 22.29 -13.54
CA THR A 91 0.62 21.51 -14.53
C THR A 91 0.12 20.06 -14.61
N SER A 92 -0.24 19.45 -13.48
CA SER A 92 -0.79 18.09 -13.45
C SER A 92 -2.17 18.02 -14.10
N VAL A 93 -3.05 18.98 -13.80
CA VAL A 93 -4.40 19.05 -14.38
C VAL A 93 -4.32 19.19 -15.89
N ASP A 94 -3.48 20.10 -16.39
CA ASP A 94 -3.30 20.33 -17.82
C ASP A 94 -2.74 19.09 -18.54
N ALA A 95 -1.77 18.40 -17.91
CA ALA A 95 -1.21 17.16 -18.44
C ALA A 95 -2.27 16.05 -18.52
N VAL A 96 -3.04 15.82 -17.44
CA VAL A 96 -4.11 14.82 -17.43
C VAL A 96 -5.18 15.15 -18.48
N ALA A 97 -5.59 16.42 -18.59
CA ALA A 97 -6.54 16.84 -19.61
C ALA A 97 -6.05 16.50 -21.03
N GLY A 98 -4.78 16.81 -21.34
CA GLY A 98 -4.16 16.48 -22.62
C GLY A 98 -4.06 14.98 -22.87
N TYR A 99 -3.73 14.18 -21.85
CA TYR A 99 -3.66 12.72 -21.97
C TYR A 99 -5.03 12.11 -22.19
N VAL A 100 -6.04 12.51 -21.41
CA VAL A 100 -7.42 12.04 -21.58
C VAL A 100 -7.96 12.38 -22.96
N GLU A 101 -7.66 13.59 -23.48
CA GLU A 101 -8.04 13.97 -24.83
C GLU A 101 -7.35 13.12 -25.90
N ALA A 102 -6.02 12.96 -25.80
CA ALA A 102 -5.26 12.17 -26.76
C ALA A 102 -5.68 10.69 -26.78
N ARG A 103 -6.11 10.15 -25.63
CA ARG A 103 -6.47 8.74 -25.43
C ARG A 103 -7.96 8.46 -25.47
N ALA A 104 -8.80 9.48 -25.67
CA ALA A 104 -10.26 9.32 -25.69
C ALA A 104 -10.76 8.26 -26.69
N HIS A 105 -10.01 8.00 -27.76
CA HIS A 105 -10.36 7.03 -28.79
C HIS A 105 -10.07 5.57 -28.41
N ASP A 106 -9.22 5.32 -27.40
CA ASP A 106 -8.82 3.96 -27.00
C ASP A 106 -8.97 3.65 -25.50
N LEU A 107 -9.40 4.61 -24.67
CA LEU A 107 -9.63 4.41 -23.23
C LEU A 107 -10.52 3.19 -22.93
N ASP A 108 -11.68 3.07 -23.60
CA ASP A 108 -12.60 1.95 -23.34
C ASP A 108 -11.90 0.60 -23.55
N ARG A 109 -11.05 0.47 -24.58
CA ARG A 109 -10.26 -0.75 -24.84
C ARG A 109 -9.23 -1.01 -23.74
N LEU A 110 -8.56 0.04 -23.24
CA LEU A 110 -7.52 -0.10 -22.20
C LEU A 110 -8.10 -0.51 -20.84
N PHE A 111 -9.38 -0.20 -20.59
CA PHE A 111 -10.07 -0.54 -19.36
C PHE A 111 -10.96 -1.78 -19.48
N ALA A 112 -11.06 -2.35 -20.67
CA ALA A 112 -11.81 -3.56 -20.92
C ALA A 112 -11.08 -4.81 -20.35
N PRO A 113 -11.79 -5.93 -20.11
CA PRO A 113 -11.21 -7.13 -19.52
C PRO A 113 -10.32 -7.92 -20.50
N GLU A 114 -10.28 -7.55 -21.78
CA GLU A 114 -9.45 -8.22 -22.77
C GLU A 114 -7.94 -8.07 -22.47
N PRO A 115 -7.12 -9.08 -22.81
CA PRO A 115 -5.67 -9.03 -22.66
C PRO A 115 -5.03 -7.81 -23.33
N LEU A 116 -4.09 -7.18 -22.65
CA LEU A 116 -3.29 -6.08 -23.19
C LEU A 116 -1.82 -6.50 -23.38
N PRO A 117 -1.16 -6.03 -24.46
CA PRO A 117 0.30 -6.06 -24.53
C PRO A 117 0.91 -5.30 -23.35
N PHE A 118 2.06 -5.76 -22.84
CA PHE A 118 2.74 -5.14 -21.71
C PHE A 118 2.93 -3.62 -21.87
N ILE A 119 3.40 -3.17 -23.03
CA ILE A 119 3.66 -1.75 -23.27
C ILE A 119 2.37 -0.92 -23.34
N ASP A 120 1.27 -1.49 -23.83
CA ASP A 120 -0.04 -0.84 -23.83
C ASP A 120 -0.53 -0.60 -22.40
N ALA A 121 -0.34 -1.59 -21.51
CA ALA A 121 -0.67 -1.47 -20.10
C ALA A 121 0.19 -0.41 -19.39
N GLU A 122 1.51 -0.42 -19.61
CA GLU A 122 2.42 0.60 -19.04
C GLU A 122 2.07 2.03 -19.46
N GLN A 123 1.47 2.20 -20.64
CA GLN A 123 1.05 3.50 -21.17
C GLN A 123 -0.41 3.85 -20.86
N ALA A 124 -1.12 3.01 -20.12
CA ALA A 124 -2.53 3.21 -19.77
C ALA A 124 -2.74 3.96 -18.46
N LEU A 125 -1.70 4.25 -17.68
CA LEU A 125 -1.81 4.99 -16.41
C LEU A 125 -2.00 6.50 -16.65
N VAL A 126 -3.19 6.90 -17.08
CA VAL A 126 -3.51 8.27 -17.53
C VAL A 126 -3.68 9.24 -16.35
N LEU A 127 -4.38 8.82 -15.29
CA LEU A 127 -4.63 9.68 -14.12
C LEU A 127 -3.43 9.75 -13.17
N GLY A 128 -2.61 8.69 -13.13
CA GLY A 128 -1.48 8.57 -12.20
C GLY A 128 -1.90 8.09 -10.82
N HIS A 129 -1.09 8.41 -9.80
CA HIS A 129 -1.34 7.93 -8.44
C HIS A 129 -2.57 8.62 -7.82
N PRO A 130 -3.62 7.88 -7.39
CA PRO A 130 -4.88 8.47 -6.91
C PRO A 130 -4.80 9.18 -5.54
N LEU A 131 -3.60 9.24 -4.95
CA LEU A 131 -3.35 9.70 -3.58
C LEU A 131 -2.05 10.51 -3.52
N HIS A 132 -1.77 11.23 -4.59
CA HIS A 132 -0.66 12.15 -4.71
C HIS A 132 -1.20 13.44 -5.33
N PRO A 133 -0.96 14.64 -4.79
CA PRO A 133 -1.64 15.87 -5.23
C PRO A 133 -1.30 16.28 -6.68
N THR A 134 -0.12 15.89 -7.17
CA THR A 134 0.38 16.23 -8.51
C THR A 134 0.92 14.98 -9.20
N PRO A 135 0.06 13.99 -9.53
CA PRO A 135 0.50 12.67 -9.98
C PRO A 135 1.08 12.70 -11.41
N LYS A 136 0.73 13.71 -12.20
CA LYS A 136 1.26 14.00 -13.53
C LYS A 136 1.84 15.43 -13.55
N GLY A 137 2.50 15.80 -14.65
CA GLY A 137 3.00 17.16 -14.83
C GLY A 137 4.43 17.24 -15.35
N LEU A 138 4.77 16.40 -16.33
CA LEU A 138 5.99 16.63 -17.10
C LEU A 138 5.86 17.94 -17.88
N SER A 139 6.91 18.74 -17.88
CA SER A 139 6.91 20.08 -18.48
C SER A 139 8.06 20.29 -19.46
N GLY A 140 7.95 21.35 -20.28
CA GLY A 140 8.95 21.72 -21.27
C GLY A 140 9.29 20.58 -22.24
N ARG A 141 10.58 20.41 -22.55
CA ARG A 141 11.07 19.34 -23.44
C ARG A 141 10.87 17.93 -22.90
N LEU A 142 10.58 17.75 -21.60
CA LEU A 142 10.38 16.42 -21.04
C LEU A 142 9.00 15.84 -21.40
N ALA A 143 8.00 16.70 -21.61
CA ALA A 143 6.63 16.31 -21.91
C ALA A 143 6.49 15.45 -23.18
N GLN A 144 7.41 15.58 -24.14
CA GLN A 144 7.41 14.76 -25.37
C GLN A 144 7.74 13.27 -25.11
N TYR A 145 8.24 12.94 -23.92
CA TYR A 145 8.60 11.57 -23.51
C TYR A 145 7.53 10.97 -22.59
N ALA A 146 6.33 11.55 -22.56
CA ALA A 146 5.20 11.04 -21.76
C ALA A 146 4.77 9.65 -22.29
N PRO A 147 4.71 8.62 -21.43
CA PRO A 147 4.23 7.29 -21.81
C PRO A 147 2.75 7.31 -22.23
N GLU A 148 1.94 8.17 -21.64
CA GLU A 148 0.50 8.29 -21.90
C GLU A 148 0.21 8.72 -23.35
N LEU A 149 1.15 9.41 -24.00
CA LEU A 149 1.08 9.83 -25.40
C LEU A 149 1.65 8.81 -26.39
N ARG A 150 2.00 7.61 -25.92
CA ARG A 150 2.63 6.55 -26.73
C ARG A 150 3.89 7.02 -27.46
N SER A 151 4.67 7.87 -26.80
CA SER A 151 5.89 8.44 -27.37
C SER A 151 6.91 7.35 -27.72
N ARG A 152 7.64 7.55 -28.82
CA ARG A 152 8.75 6.68 -29.24
C ARG A 152 9.92 7.55 -29.69
N PHE A 153 11.14 7.13 -29.35
CA PHE A 153 12.34 7.92 -29.65
C PHE A 153 13.58 7.03 -29.74
N ALA A 154 14.55 7.42 -30.56
CA ALA A 154 15.87 6.81 -30.55
C ALA A 154 16.64 7.23 -29.30
N LEU A 155 17.44 6.32 -28.74
CA LEU A 155 18.34 6.64 -27.62
C LEU A 155 19.51 7.48 -28.09
N HIS A 156 20.07 8.26 -27.18
CA HIS A 156 21.30 9.00 -27.41
C HIS A 156 22.49 8.11 -27.00
N TRP A 157 23.54 8.05 -27.81
CA TRP A 157 24.70 7.20 -27.54
C TRP A 157 25.96 8.01 -27.37
N LEU A 158 26.78 7.59 -26.41
CA LEU A 158 28.09 8.18 -26.13
C LEU A 158 29.19 7.14 -26.31
N SER A 159 30.34 7.57 -26.84
CA SER A 159 31.59 6.80 -26.83
C SER A 159 32.49 7.33 -25.71
N VAL A 160 32.60 6.57 -24.63
CA VAL A 160 33.31 6.98 -23.41
C VAL A 160 34.66 6.25 -23.32
N ASP A 161 35.70 6.91 -22.83
CA ASP A 161 36.96 6.26 -22.46
C ASP A 161 36.68 5.11 -21.48
N GLU A 162 37.16 3.90 -21.78
CA GLU A 162 36.88 2.71 -20.96
C GLU A 162 37.31 2.86 -19.50
N ARG A 163 38.32 3.71 -19.22
CA ARG A 163 38.86 3.94 -17.89
C ARG A 163 38.00 4.87 -17.03
N ALA A 164 37.09 5.61 -17.66
CA ALA A 164 36.17 6.52 -16.98
C ALA A 164 34.86 5.85 -16.56
N VAL A 165 34.55 4.67 -17.10
CA VAL A 165 33.30 3.96 -16.84
C VAL A 165 33.49 2.94 -15.72
N VAL A 166 32.57 2.96 -14.76
CA VAL A 166 32.39 1.87 -13.81
C VAL A 166 31.14 1.10 -14.20
N HIS A 167 31.25 -0.23 -14.19
CA HIS A 167 30.14 -1.11 -14.51
C HIS A 167 30.22 -2.37 -13.66
N ASP A 168 29.08 -3.03 -13.49
CA ASP A 168 28.99 -4.35 -12.88
C ASP A 168 27.92 -5.19 -13.57
N SER A 169 28.01 -6.52 -13.46
CA SER A 169 27.05 -7.45 -14.05
C SER A 169 26.99 -8.78 -13.30
N ALA A 170 25.76 -9.24 -13.06
CA ALA A 170 25.42 -10.58 -12.62
C ALA A 170 24.83 -11.42 -13.78
N ALA A 171 24.79 -10.89 -15.01
CA ALA A 171 24.24 -11.61 -16.18
C ALA A 171 25.25 -12.59 -16.84
N GLY A 172 26.42 -12.79 -16.24
CA GLY A 172 27.53 -13.58 -16.83
C GLY A 172 28.23 -12.91 -18.03
N ILE A 173 27.77 -11.74 -18.46
CA ILE A 173 28.32 -10.95 -19.56
C ILE A 173 28.57 -9.52 -19.05
N PRO A 174 29.73 -8.88 -19.32
CA PRO A 174 29.99 -7.51 -18.91
C PRO A 174 28.95 -6.52 -19.47
N ALA A 175 28.51 -5.56 -18.65
CA ALA A 175 27.49 -4.58 -19.04
C ALA A 175 27.80 -3.82 -20.35
N PRO A 176 29.06 -3.43 -20.65
CA PRO A 176 29.39 -2.82 -21.96
C PRO A 176 29.05 -3.71 -23.17
N ARG A 177 29.23 -5.03 -23.06
CA ARG A 177 28.89 -5.97 -24.13
C ARG A 177 27.38 -6.11 -24.32
N LEU A 178 26.62 -6.02 -23.23
CA LEU A 178 25.16 -5.98 -23.30
C LEU A 178 24.71 -4.72 -24.05
N ALA A 179 25.29 -3.55 -23.73
CA ALA A 179 24.98 -2.29 -24.43
C ALA A 179 25.32 -2.34 -25.93
N GLU A 180 26.48 -2.89 -26.31
CA GLU A 180 26.85 -3.13 -27.72
C GLU A 180 25.83 -4.01 -28.46
N THR A 181 25.32 -5.05 -27.79
CA THR A 181 24.32 -5.97 -28.35
C THR A 181 23.01 -5.25 -28.64
N LEU A 182 22.56 -4.37 -27.73
CA LEU A 182 21.34 -3.58 -27.91
C LEU A 182 21.44 -2.58 -29.08
N LEU A 183 22.62 -1.97 -29.29
CA LEU A 183 22.84 -1.09 -30.45
C LEU A 183 23.10 -1.86 -31.75
N GLY A 184 23.55 -3.12 -31.66
CA GLY A 184 24.03 -3.88 -32.81
C GLY A 184 25.37 -3.38 -33.36
N GLN A 185 26.17 -2.71 -32.53
CA GLN A 185 27.46 -2.12 -32.91
C GLN A 185 28.52 -2.37 -31.84
N SER A 186 29.75 -2.66 -32.25
CA SER A 186 30.89 -2.75 -31.33
C SER A 186 31.50 -1.38 -31.03
N ALA A 187 31.94 -1.19 -29.80
CA ALA A 187 32.74 -0.04 -29.42
C ALA A 187 34.11 -0.06 -30.13
N LYS A 188 34.70 1.12 -30.33
CA LYS A 188 36.09 1.24 -30.78
C LYS A 188 37.05 0.76 -29.68
N PRO A 189 38.28 0.30 -30.01
CA PRO A 189 39.27 -0.07 -29.01
C PRO A 189 39.50 1.05 -27.97
N GLY A 190 39.54 0.69 -26.68
CA GLY A 190 39.71 1.64 -25.58
C GLY A 190 38.47 2.48 -25.24
N ARG A 191 37.30 2.14 -25.81
CA ARG A 191 36.05 2.86 -25.62
C ARG A 191 34.91 1.94 -25.21
N ILE A 192 33.93 2.51 -24.52
CA ILE A 192 32.65 1.87 -24.16
C ILE A 192 31.51 2.67 -24.79
N LEU A 193 30.51 1.96 -25.32
CA LEU A 193 29.25 2.55 -25.74
C LEU A 193 28.31 2.68 -24.53
N LEU A 194 27.88 3.90 -24.25
CA LEU A 194 26.99 4.22 -23.14
C LEU A 194 25.67 4.80 -23.68
N PRO A 195 24.52 4.12 -23.48
CA PRO A 195 23.23 4.66 -23.82
C PRO A 195 22.79 5.70 -22.79
N VAL A 196 22.14 6.77 -23.26
CA VAL A 196 21.65 7.88 -22.45
C VAL A 196 20.26 8.28 -22.92
N HIS A 197 19.40 8.67 -21.99
CA HIS A 197 18.10 9.24 -22.32
C HIS A 197 18.27 10.56 -23.10
N PRO A 198 17.60 10.79 -24.24
CA PRO A 198 17.86 11.98 -25.08
C PRO A 198 17.60 13.33 -24.39
N TRP A 199 16.67 13.38 -23.43
CA TRP A 199 16.49 14.57 -22.60
C TRP A 199 17.72 14.85 -21.71
N GLU A 200 18.28 13.80 -21.12
CA GLU A 200 19.41 13.86 -20.18
C GLU A 200 20.71 14.23 -20.89
N ALA A 201 20.92 13.73 -22.11
CA ALA A 201 22.10 14.04 -22.92
C ALA A 201 22.33 15.56 -23.09
N GLY A 202 21.26 16.33 -23.27
CA GLY A 202 21.34 17.79 -23.37
C GLY A 202 21.65 18.51 -22.04
N PHE A 203 21.42 17.86 -20.90
CA PHE A 203 21.85 18.34 -19.59
C PHE A 203 23.33 17.99 -19.37
N LEU A 204 23.72 16.74 -19.60
CA LEU A 204 25.08 16.23 -19.40
C LEU A 204 26.14 17.00 -20.21
N ALA A 205 25.84 17.37 -21.46
CA ALA A 205 26.76 18.17 -22.29
C ALA A 205 27.15 19.51 -21.64
N ARG A 206 26.33 20.04 -20.74
CA ARG A 206 26.59 21.28 -19.97
C ARG A 206 27.11 20.99 -18.57
N ALA A 207 26.52 20.02 -17.88
CA ALA A 207 26.85 19.68 -16.50
C ALA A 207 28.21 18.95 -16.36
N SER A 208 28.72 18.37 -17.44
CA SER A 208 30.01 17.64 -17.44
C SER A 208 30.86 18.00 -18.66
N ALA A 209 30.88 19.29 -19.01
CA ALA A 209 31.52 19.82 -20.21
C ALA A 209 33.03 19.50 -20.28
N GLU A 210 33.70 19.35 -19.14
CA GLU A 210 35.09 18.92 -19.02
C GLU A 210 35.36 17.52 -19.59
N LEU A 211 34.42 16.58 -19.43
CA LEU A 211 34.53 15.23 -19.99
C LEU A 211 34.41 15.25 -21.52
N PHE A 212 33.56 16.13 -22.07
CA PHE A 212 33.44 16.30 -23.51
C PHE A 212 34.64 17.04 -24.10
N ALA A 213 35.10 18.11 -23.46
CA ALA A 213 36.22 18.93 -23.92
C ALA A 213 37.55 18.17 -23.94
N SER A 214 37.77 17.27 -22.98
CA SER A 214 38.95 16.40 -22.94
C SER A 214 38.90 15.25 -23.95
N GLY A 215 37.74 14.98 -24.55
CA GLY A 215 37.52 13.82 -25.42
C GLY A 215 37.33 12.49 -24.67
N ALA A 216 37.22 12.54 -23.34
CA ALA A 216 36.87 11.38 -22.52
C ALA A 216 35.46 10.87 -22.88
N VAL A 217 34.53 11.79 -23.15
CA VAL A 217 33.19 11.49 -23.68
C VAL A 217 33.06 12.08 -25.08
N ILE A 218 32.63 11.26 -26.04
CA ILE A 218 32.32 11.69 -27.40
C ILE A 218 30.83 11.47 -27.64
N ASP A 219 30.11 12.53 -28.00
CA ASP A 219 28.71 12.45 -28.38
C ASP A 219 28.56 11.81 -29.78
N LEU A 220 27.83 10.69 -29.85
CA LEU A 220 27.53 10.00 -31.11
C LEU A 220 26.13 10.32 -31.65
N GLY A 221 25.33 11.08 -30.90
CA GLY A 221 23.97 11.46 -31.27
C GLY A 221 22.92 10.36 -31.06
N PRO A 222 21.68 10.60 -31.52
CA PRO A 222 20.61 9.62 -31.51
C PRO A 222 20.89 8.46 -32.49
N GLN A 223 20.81 7.21 -32.02
CA GLN A 223 21.03 6.02 -32.84
C GLN A 223 20.18 4.83 -32.36
N GLY A 224 20.04 3.84 -33.25
CA GLY A 224 19.30 2.60 -32.99
C GLY A 224 17.79 2.73 -33.24
N GLU A 225 17.10 1.62 -33.05
CA GLU A 225 15.64 1.56 -33.18
C GLU A 225 14.93 2.38 -32.10
N PRO A 226 13.74 2.95 -32.39
CA PRO A 226 12.98 3.70 -31.39
C PRO A 226 12.53 2.83 -30.21
N VAL A 227 12.81 3.31 -29.00
CA VAL A 227 12.32 2.74 -27.75
C VAL A 227 11.08 3.48 -27.25
N THR A 228 10.37 2.85 -26.32
CA THR A 228 9.11 3.36 -25.78
C THR A 228 9.21 3.53 -24.25
N PRO A 229 8.87 4.69 -23.66
CA PRO A 229 8.94 4.86 -22.21
C PRO A 229 7.79 4.12 -21.52
N THR A 230 8.10 3.56 -20.34
CA THR A 230 7.13 2.93 -19.43
C THR A 230 6.54 3.95 -18.45
N SER A 231 5.66 3.52 -17.53
CA SER A 231 5.03 4.40 -16.53
C SER A 231 6.02 5.16 -15.63
N SER A 232 7.27 4.71 -15.52
CA SER A 232 8.31 5.41 -14.75
C SER A 232 8.99 6.54 -15.54
N ILE A 233 8.66 6.70 -16.83
CA ILE A 233 9.26 7.61 -17.83
C ILE A 233 10.71 7.25 -18.17
N ARG A 234 11.58 7.17 -17.15
CA ARG A 234 13.02 6.92 -17.29
C ARG A 234 13.39 5.47 -17.62
N THR A 235 12.42 4.55 -17.62
CA THR A 235 12.65 3.16 -18.04
C THR A 235 12.02 2.97 -19.41
N VAL A 236 12.82 2.53 -20.38
CA VAL A 236 12.40 2.35 -21.77
C VAL A 236 12.35 0.89 -22.15
N TYR A 237 11.44 0.58 -23.06
CA TYR A 237 11.07 -0.75 -23.51
C TYR A 237 11.22 -0.87 -25.04
N HIS A 238 11.64 -2.06 -25.46
CA HIS A 238 11.63 -2.52 -26.85
C HIS A 238 11.29 -4.01 -26.85
N ASP A 239 10.37 -4.45 -27.71
CA ASP A 239 9.85 -5.83 -27.70
C ASP A 239 10.96 -6.88 -27.90
N ASP A 240 11.87 -6.63 -28.85
CA ASP A 240 12.93 -7.58 -29.19
C ASP A 240 14.17 -7.53 -28.28
N TRP A 241 14.18 -6.66 -27.28
CA TRP A 241 15.36 -6.50 -26.42
C TRP A 241 15.27 -7.40 -25.19
N PRO A 242 16.35 -8.10 -24.80
CA PRO A 242 16.37 -8.90 -23.58
C PRO A 242 16.36 -8.05 -22.30
N TYR A 243 16.64 -6.74 -22.42
CA TYR A 243 16.67 -5.81 -21.31
C TYR A 243 15.92 -4.51 -21.63
N GLN A 244 15.19 -3.99 -20.64
CA GLN A 244 14.78 -2.60 -20.56
C GLN A 244 15.96 -1.77 -20.07
N LEU A 245 16.02 -0.49 -20.43
CA LEU A 245 17.03 0.43 -19.92
C LEU A 245 16.39 1.44 -18.97
N LYS A 246 16.85 1.47 -17.72
CA LYS A 246 16.40 2.40 -16.67
C LYS A 246 17.47 3.46 -16.44
N PHE A 247 17.19 4.69 -16.86
CA PHE A 247 18.12 5.81 -16.83
C PHE A 247 18.03 6.61 -15.53
N SER A 248 19.18 7.16 -15.13
CA SER A 248 19.24 8.35 -14.29
C SER A 248 18.72 9.55 -15.09
N LEU A 249 17.89 10.37 -14.47
CA LEU A 249 17.23 11.50 -15.12
C LEU A 249 17.09 12.65 -14.13
N HIS A 250 17.67 13.81 -14.43
CA HIS A 250 17.57 15.03 -13.61
C HIS A 250 16.19 15.71 -13.73
N ALA A 251 15.13 14.91 -13.68
CA ALA A 251 13.76 15.34 -13.70
C ALA A 251 13.06 14.90 -12.42
N ARG A 252 12.31 15.83 -11.81
CA ARG A 252 11.45 15.52 -10.68
C ARG A 252 10.13 14.94 -11.17
N VAL A 253 9.83 13.71 -10.78
CA VAL A 253 8.54 13.04 -11.05
C VAL A 253 7.95 12.69 -9.71
N THR A 254 6.74 13.18 -9.41
CA THR A 254 6.14 13.16 -8.06
C THR A 254 7.06 13.85 -7.04
N ASN A 255 7.42 13.19 -5.94
CA ASN A 255 8.21 13.74 -4.83
C ASN A 255 9.72 13.47 -4.91
N SER A 256 10.22 12.88 -6.00
CA SER A 256 11.61 12.45 -6.08
C SER A 256 12.27 12.90 -7.39
N MET A 257 13.52 13.36 -7.28
CA MET A 257 14.42 13.44 -8.42
C MET A 257 14.74 12.04 -8.94
N ARG A 258 14.65 11.84 -10.25
CA ARG A 258 14.78 10.52 -10.88
C ARG A 258 16.22 10.13 -11.22
N VAL A 259 17.14 10.50 -10.34
CA VAL A 259 18.54 10.11 -10.39
C VAL A 259 18.73 8.77 -9.67
N THR A 260 19.69 7.96 -10.12
CA THR A 260 20.06 6.70 -9.47
C THR A 260 21.37 6.84 -8.74
N LEU A 261 21.40 6.52 -7.44
CA LEU A 261 22.58 6.66 -6.59
C LEU A 261 23.54 5.47 -6.74
N PRO A 262 24.86 5.64 -6.48
CA PRO A 262 25.83 4.55 -6.58
C PRO A 262 25.48 3.32 -5.73
N LYS A 263 24.97 3.52 -4.51
CA LYS A 263 24.52 2.41 -3.64
C LYS A 263 23.36 1.62 -4.24
N GLU A 264 22.47 2.28 -4.97
CA GLU A 264 21.33 1.65 -5.63
C GLU A 264 21.75 0.85 -6.86
N LEU A 265 22.76 1.30 -7.60
CA LEU A 265 23.37 0.53 -8.69
C LEU A 265 23.98 -0.78 -8.18
N ARG A 266 24.68 -0.73 -7.04
CA ARG A 266 25.24 -1.93 -6.39
C ARG A 266 24.14 -2.87 -5.92
N ARG A 267 23.12 -2.33 -5.22
CA ARG A 267 21.95 -3.06 -4.74
C ARG A 267 21.28 -3.88 -5.84
N ALA A 268 21.16 -3.31 -7.03
CA ALA A 268 20.58 -3.96 -8.20
C ALA A 268 21.26 -5.28 -8.56
N VAL A 269 22.59 -5.25 -8.68
CA VAL A 269 23.40 -6.42 -9.08
C VAL A 269 23.52 -7.39 -7.91
N GLU A 270 23.66 -6.90 -6.68
CA GLU A 270 23.68 -7.72 -5.46
C GLU A 270 22.38 -8.54 -5.29
N ALA A 271 21.22 -7.94 -5.56
CA ALA A 271 19.94 -8.64 -5.49
C ALA A 271 19.87 -9.81 -6.49
N LYS A 272 20.40 -9.62 -7.72
CA LYS A 272 20.50 -10.72 -8.70
C LYS A 272 21.44 -11.82 -8.23
N ARG A 273 22.61 -11.46 -7.70
CA ARG A 273 23.59 -12.44 -7.18
C ARG A 273 22.98 -13.27 -6.05
N LEU A 274 22.21 -12.65 -5.15
CA LEU A 274 21.56 -13.39 -4.07
C LEU A 274 20.52 -14.39 -4.60
N ASP A 275 19.74 -14.01 -5.63
CA ASP A 275 18.74 -14.88 -6.26
C ASP A 275 19.36 -16.17 -6.87
N GLU A 276 20.64 -16.11 -7.24
CA GLU A 276 21.39 -17.26 -7.78
C GLU A 276 21.94 -18.20 -6.69
N THR A 277 21.73 -17.88 -5.41
CA THR A 277 22.20 -18.68 -4.27
C THR A 277 21.12 -19.60 -3.69
N ILE A 278 21.46 -20.31 -2.61
CA ILE A 278 20.49 -21.08 -1.81
C ILE A 278 19.41 -20.19 -1.19
N VAL A 279 19.71 -18.92 -0.87
CA VAL A 279 18.73 -17.97 -0.34
C VAL A 279 17.69 -17.64 -1.42
N GLY A 280 18.11 -17.44 -2.67
CA GLY A 280 17.20 -17.27 -3.80
C GLY A 280 16.34 -18.51 -4.06
N ALA A 281 16.91 -19.72 -3.92
CA ALA A 281 16.13 -20.95 -4.01
C ALA A 281 15.07 -21.06 -2.89
N GLN A 282 15.41 -20.65 -1.66
CA GLN A 282 14.47 -20.57 -0.55
C GLN A 282 13.38 -19.52 -0.81
N ALA A 283 13.73 -18.36 -1.38
CA ALA A 283 12.77 -17.33 -1.77
C ALA A 283 11.74 -17.85 -2.78
N ARG A 284 12.19 -18.54 -3.84
CA ARG A 284 11.29 -19.16 -4.82
C ARG A 284 10.41 -20.26 -4.21
N GLN A 285 10.90 -20.98 -3.21
CA GLN A 285 10.10 -21.97 -2.48
C GLN A 285 9.05 -21.31 -1.56
N ALA A 286 9.41 -20.23 -0.87
CA ALA A 286 8.54 -19.49 0.03
C ALA A 286 7.44 -18.72 -0.73
N ALA A 287 7.73 -18.27 -1.94
CA ALA A 287 6.83 -17.48 -2.78
C ALA A 287 6.79 -18.02 -4.23
N PRO A 288 6.18 -19.21 -4.46
CA PRO A 288 6.19 -19.86 -5.77
C PRO A 288 5.41 -19.10 -6.86
N HIS A 289 4.50 -18.21 -6.46
CA HIS A 289 3.65 -17.41 -7.35
C HIS A 289 4.19 -15.99 -7.58
N LEU A 290 5.42 -15.70 -7.13
CA LEU A 290 6.04 -14.38 -7.25
C LEU A 290 7.45 -14.51 -7.82
N THR A 291 7.80 -13.60 -8.73
CA THR A 291 9.16 -13.49 -9.27
C THR A 291 9.65 -12.05 -9.20
N VAL A 292 10.92 -11.87 -8.87
CA VAL A 292 11.56 -10.55 -8.90
C VAL A 292 12.12 -10.31 -10.30
N VAL A 293 11.80 -9.15 -10.88
CA VAL A 293 12.40 -8.68 -12.13
C VAL A 293 13.71 -7.99 -11.76
N HIS A 294 14.83 -8.61 -12.13
CA HIS A 294 16.14 -8.12 -11.71
C HIS A 294 16.71 -7.06 -12.67
N ASP A 295 17.58 -6.23 -12.09
CA ASP A 295 18.42 -5.27 -12.79
C ASP A 295 19.86 -5.80 -12.77
N PRO A 296 20.20 -6.85 -13.55
CA PRO A 296 21.44 -7.61 -13.38
C PRO A 296 22.71 -6.85 -13.74
N ALA A 297 22.64 -5.68 -14.39
CA ALA A 297 23.81 -4.96 -14.82
C ALA A 297 23.59 -3.44 -14.82
N TYR A 298 24.69 -2.69 -14.66
CA TYR A 298 24.68 -1.24 -14.82
C TYR A 298 25.94 -0.71 -15.49
N LEU A 299 25.86 0.49 -16.06
CA LEU A 299 26.99 1.33 -16.44
C LEU A 299 26.83 2.72 -15.82
N SER A 300 27.94 3.36 -15.44
CA SER A 300 27.94 4.72 -14.92
C SER A 300 29.33 5.38 -15.06
N ILE A 301 29.38 6.70 -14.94
CA ILE A 301 30.62 7.46 -14.75
C ILE A 301 30.62 7.93 -13.29
N PRO A 302 31.62 7.56 -12.46
CA PRO A 302 31.69 7.98 -11.06
C PRO A 302 31.59 9.49 -10.90
N ASP A 303 30.94 9.96 -9.83
CA ASP A 303 30.71 11.39 -9.52
C ASP A 303 29.86 12.16 -10.55
N HIS A 304 29.35 11.49 -11.59
CA HIS A 304 28.46 12.03 -12.60
C HIS A 304 27.22 11.13 -12.76
N ASP A 305 26.29 11.27 -11.82
CA ASP A 305 25.09 10.44 -11.66
C ASP A 305 24.17 10.35 -12.88
N GLY A 306 24.08 11.41 -13.70
CA GLY A 306 23.26 11.45 -14.92
C GLY A 306 23.70 10.48 -16.03
N PHE A 307 24.91 9.93 -15.95
CA PHE A 307 25.39 8.89 -16.88
C PHE A 307 24.95 7.46 -16.50
N SER A 308 24.28 7.29 -15.35
CA SER A 308 23.94 5.96 -14.84
C SER A 308 22.77 5.32 -15.61
N VAL A 309 22.95 4.07 -16.01
CA VAL A 309 21.92 3.24 -16.65
C VAL A 309 21.93 1.83 -16.07
N LEU A 310 20.75 1.34 -15.68
CA LEU A 310 20.49 -0.04 -15.28
C LEU A 310 19.90 -0.82 -16.45
N LEU A 311 20.32 -2.07 -16.61
CA LEU A 311 19.73 -3.02 -17.55
C LEU A 311 18.81 -3.95 -16.77
N ARG A 312 17.50 -3.86 -17.01
CA ARG A 312 16.45 -4.63 -16.35
C ARG A 312 15.99 -5.78 -17.23
N GLU A 313 15.83 -6.98 -16.68
CA GLU A 313 15.29 -8.13 -17.43
C GLU A 313 13.95 -7.79 -18.12
N ASN A 314 13.85 -8.05 -19.42
CA ASN A 314 12.68 -7.71 -20.23
C ASN A 314 11.96 -8.96 -20.73
N ARG A 315 11.16 -9.59 -19.86
CA ARG A 315 10.43 -10.81 -20.19
C ARG A 315 9.00 -10.72 -19.67
N PHE A 316 8.14 -10.12 -20.49
CA PHE A 316 6.72 -9.93 -20.19
C PHE A 316 5.89 -10.63 -21.26
N GLU A 317 5.47 -11.86 -20.96
CA GLU A 317 4.63 -12.68 -21.84
C GLU A 317 3.18 -12.68 -21.37
N GLY A 318 2.25 -12.56 -22.32
CA GLY A 318 0.81 -12.52 -22.04
C GLY A 318 0.33 -11.16 -21.53
N ASP A 319 -0.78 -11.17 -20.78
CA ASP A 319 -1.35 -9.97 -20.16
C ASP A 319 -0.64 -9.67 -18.85
N VAL A 320 0.33 -8.77 -18.91
CA VAL A 320 1.07 -8.31 -17.73
C VAL A 320 0.80 -6.83 -17.50
N SER A 321 0.23 -6.51 -16.35
CA SER A 321 -0.14 -5.14 -15.98
C SER A 321 0.32 -4.79 -14.57
N ALA A 322 0.86 -3.58 -14.38
CA ALA A 322 1.08 -3.03 -13.05
C ALA A 322 -0.28 -2.84 -12.33
N LEU A 323 -0.32 -3.10 -11.02
CA LEU A 323 -1.53 -2.86 -10.21
C LEU A 323 -2.01 -1.42 -10.30
N ALA A 324 -1.09 -0.46 -10.46
CA ALA A 324 -1.46 0.95 -10.60
C ALA A 324 -2.36 1.19 -11.83
N VAL A 325 -2.12 0.44 -12.91
CA VAL A 325 -2.91 0.51 -14.14
C VAL A 325 -4.26 -0.17 -13.93
N LEU A 326 -4.25 -1.34 -13.27
CA LEU A 326 -5.45 -2.12 -13.00
C LEU A 326 -6.44 -1.37 -12.09
N CYS A 327 -5.93 -0.73 -11.03
CA CYS A 327 -6.73 -0.10 -9.99
C CYS A 327 -7.15 1.34 -10.29
N GLN A 328 -6.53 2.04 -11.24
CA GLN A 328 -6.92 3.43 -11.53
C GLN A 328 -8.39 3.52 -11.96
N ASP A 329 -9.05 4.61 -11.58
CA ASP A 329 -10.42 4.89 -12.03
C ASP A 329 -10.45 5.16 -13.54
N HIS A 330 -11.60 4.86 -14.17
CA HIS A 330 -11.82 5.21 -15.57
C HIS A 330 -11.91 6.74 -15.75
N PRO A 331 -11.08 7.38 -16.59
CA PRO A 331 -11.03 8.84 -16.67
C PRO A 331 -12.34 9.51 -17.09
N LEU A 332 -13.20 8.81 -17.85
CA LEU A 332 -14.44 9.38 -18.41
C LEU A 332 -15.72 8.89 -17.70
N GLY A 333 -15.59 8.27 -16.53
CA GLY A 333 -16.73 7.69 -15.81
C GLY A 333 -17.04 6.28 -16.30
N GLY A 334 -16.64 5.29 -15.50
CA GLY A 334 -16.69 3.86 -15.80
C GLY A 334 -15.98 3.08 -14.69
N ARG A 335 -15.88 1.77 -14.85
CA ARG A 335 -15.15 0.90 -13.91
C ARG A 335 -13.65 0.91 -14.21
N SER A 336 -12.83 0.72 -13.18
CA SER A 336 -11.41 0.40 -13.36
C SER A 336 -11.24 -0.89 -14.17
N ARG A 337 -10.06 -1.10 -14.77
CA ARG A 337 -9.79 -2.34 -15.49
C ARG A 337 -9.93 -3.56 -14.57
N LEU A 338 -9.45 -3.43 -13.33
CA LEU A 338 -9.62 -4.46 -12.30
C LEU A 338 -11.08 -4.83 -12.07
N ALA A 339 -11.95 -3.84 -11.86
CA ALA A 339 -13.36 -4.10 -11.63
C ALA A 339 -14.06 -4.75 -12.85
N ASN A 340 -13.60 -4.47 -14.07
CA ASN A 340 -14.11 -5.15 -15.27
C ASN A 340 -13.62 -6.60 -15.36
N LEU A 341 -12.35 -6.88 -15.05
CA LEU A 341 -11.78 -8.22 -15.02
C LEU A 341 -12.46 -9.12 -13.98
N ALA A 342 -12.73 -8.56 -12.80
CA ALA A 342 -13.26 -9.29 -11.66
C ALA A 342 -14.79 -9.35 -11.61
N HIS A 343 -15.50 -8.83 -12.62
CA HIS A 343 -16.95 -8.67 -12.54
C HIS A 343 -17.69 -10.00 -12.33
N GLY A 344 -18.48 -10.08 -11.25
CA GLY A 344 -19.20 -11.29 -10.83
C GLY A 344 -18.33 -12.36 -10.15
N ARG A 345 -17.04 -12.08 -9.98
CA ARG A 345 -16.02 -12.95 -9.35
C ARG A 345 -15.11 -12.14 -8.41
N GLU A 346 -15.59 -11.02 -7.87
CA GLU A 346 -14.77 -10.01 -7.18
C GLU A 346 -14.00 -10.61 -6.00
N ARG A 347 -14.69 -11.41 -5.18
CA ARG A 347 -14.08 -12.10 -4.03
C ARG A 347 -13.07 -13.17 -4.47
N GLU A 348 -13.38 -13.93 -5.52
CA GLU A 348 -12.47 -14.97 -6.06
C GLU A 348 -11.19 -14.35 -6.62
N TRP A 349 -11.33 -13.25 -7.36
CA TRP A 349 -10.20 -12.48 -7.88
C TRP A 349 -9.32 -11.97 -6.74
N PHE A 350 -9.95 -11.41 -5.70
CA PHE A 350 -9.23 -10.92 -4.53
C PHE A 350 -8.48 -12.03 -3.79
N GLN A 351 -9.08 -13.21 -3.62
CA GLN A 351 -8.41 -14.36 -3.01
C GLN A 351 -7.20 -14.83 -3.81
N ALA A 352 -7.32 -14.89 -5.15
CA ALA A 352 -6.18 -15.19 -6.01
C ALA A 352 -5.06 -14.14 -5.88
N TYR A 353 -5.42 -12.86 -5.79
CA TYR A 353 -4.47 -11.77 -5.51
C TYR A 353 -3.79 -11.92 -4.13
N LEU A 354 -4.55 -12.25 -3.08
CA LEU A 354 -4.01 -12.43 -1.74
C LEU A 354 -2.95 -13.54 -1.73
N GLU A 355 -3.22 -14.69 -2.34
CA GLU A 355 -2.27 -15.81 -2.39
C GLU A 355 -1.06 -15.47 -3.28
N THR A 356 -1.28 -14.85 -4.44
CA THR A 356 -0.22 -14.54 -5.41
C THR A 356 0.73 -13.46 -4.91
N VAL A 357 0.20 -12.39 -4.29
CA VAL A 357 0.97 -11.20 -3.89
C VAL A 357 1.19 -11.16 -2.38
N ILE A 358 0.12 -11.08 -1.59
CA ILE A 358 0.23 -10.76 -0.17
C ILE A 358 0.87 -11.90 0.62
N VAL A 359 0.41 -13.14 0.41
CA VAL A 359 0.99 -14.31 1.06
C VAL A 359 2.44 -14.48 0.63
N SER A 360 2.76 -14.37 -0.66
CA SER A 360 4.13 -14.40 -1.18
C SER A 360 5.06 -13.39 -0.47
N LEU A 361 4.65 -12.12 -0.37
CA LEU A 361 5.45 -11.08 0.30
C LEU A 361 5.61 -11.35 1.80
N VAL A 362 4.55 -11.82 2.46
CA VAL A 362 4.59 -12.19 3.89
C VAL A 362 5.50 -13.40 4.12
N ARG A 363 5.48 -14.41 3.25
CA ARG A 363 6.36 -15.58 3.33
C ARG A 363 7.83 -15.20 3.09
N LEU A 364 8.11 -14.32 2.12
CA LEU A 364 9.47 -13.79 1.90
C LEU A 364 9.99 -13.07 3.15
N TYR A 365 9.16 -12.27 3.81
CA TYR A 365 9.50 -11.57 5.04
C TYR A 365 9.73 -12.54 6.23
N LEU A 366 8.84 -13.52 6.42
CA LEU A 366 8.85 -14.40 7.58
C LEU A 366 9.85 -15.55 7.48
N ASP A 367 10.05 -16.10 6.29
CA ASP A 367 10.83 -17.33 6.11
C ASP A 367 12.23 -17.08 5.57
N VAL A 368 12.42 -15.98 4.83
CA VAL A 368 13.70 -15.64 4.18
C VAL A 368 14.29 -14.32 4.69
N GLY A 369 13.44 -13.40 5.15
CA GLY A 369 13.84 -12.07 5.62
C GLY A 369 14.05 -11.06 4.49
N LEU A 370 13.54 -11.35 3.29
CA LEU A 370 13.58 -10.46 2.14
C LEU A 370 12.35 -9.56 2.11
N THR A 371 12.57 -8.30 1.74
CA THR A 371 11.54 -7.26 1.78
C THR A 371 11.61 -6.40 0.52
N TYR A 372 10.45 -5.92 0.07
CA TYR A 372 10.31 -5.19 -1.18
C TYR A 372 9.36 -4.02 -0.98
N GLU A 373 9.69 -2.86 -1.54
CA GLU A 373 8.75 -1.72 -1.67
C GLU A 373 7.69 -2.00 -2.75
N ALA A 374 6.84 -3.00 -2.48
CA ALA A 374 5.82 -3.51 -3.40
C ALA A 374 4.59 -2.59 -3.48
N HIS A 375 4.78 -1.33 -3.89
CA HIS A 375 3.68 -0.44 -4.22
C HIS A 375 3.02 -0.81 -5.56
N GLN A 376 1.89 -0.20 -5.89
CA GLN A 376 1.08 -0.58 -7.06
C GLN A 376 1.84 -0.51 -8.40
N GLN A 377 2.74 0.45 -8.58
CA GLN A 377 3.54 0.57 -9.83
C GLN A 377 4.65 -0.50 -9.94
N ASN A 378 5.16 -1.02 -8.81
CA ASN A 378 6.24 -2.01 -8.77
C ASN A 378 5.72 -3.45 -8.68
N THR A 379 4.41 -3.62 -8.47
CA THR A 379 3.75 -4.91 -8.44
C THR A 379 2.98 -5.11 -9.74
N LEU A 380 3.42 -6.07 -10.55
CA LEU A 380 2.80 -6.45 -11.80
C LEU A 380 2.10 -7.79 -11.60
N LEU A 381 0.97 -7.97 -12.29
CA LEU A 381 0.27 -9.24 -12.36
C LEU A 381 0.31 -9.76 -13.78
N ARG A 382 0.72 -11.01 -13.95
CA ARG A 382 0.37 -11.80 -15.13
C ARG A 382 -1.02 -12.37 -14.91
N LEU A 383 -1.92 -12.07 -15.84
CA LEU A 383 -3.30 -12.51 -15.81
C LEU A 383 -3.50 -13.71 -16.75
N GLU A 384 -4.23 -14.71 -16.27
CA GLU A 384 -4.70 -15.85 -17.05
C GLU A 384 -6.22 -15.90 -16.93
N ASP A 385 -6.93 -15.80 -18.06
CA ASP A 385 -8.40 -15.66 -18.11
C ASP A 385 -8.94 -14.56 -17.18
N GLY A 386 -8.21 -13.44 -17.12
CA GLY A 386 -8.53 -12.26 -16.30
C GLY A 386 -8.23 -12.39 -14.80
N MET A 387 -7.69 -13.53 -14.36
CA MET A 387 -7.38 -13.81 -12.95
C MET A 387 -5.89 -13.65 -12.64
N PRO A 388 -5.50 -13.24 -11.42
CA PRO A 388 -4.10 -13.22 -10.99
C PRO A 388 -3.54 -14.64 -11.02
N ALA A 389 -2.54 -14.87 -11.89
CA ALA A 389 -1.88 -16.17 -12.00
C ALA A 389 -0.45 -16.14 -11.45
N HIS A 390 0.25 -15.01 -11.63
CA HIS A 390 1.62 -14.83 -11.15
C HIS A 390 1.92 -13.35 -10.89
N ALA A 391 2.67 -13.05 -9.84
CA ALA A 391 3.12 -11.70 -9.54
C ALA A 391 4.57 -11.49 -9.98
N LEU A 392 4.85 -10.29 -10.48
CA LEU A 392 6.22 -9.83 -10.71
C LEU A 392 6.48 -8.57 -9.88
N ILE A 393 7.56 -8.57 -9.11
CA ILE A 393 8.01 -7.38 -8.39
C ILE A 393 9.21 -6.80 -9.13
N ARG A 394 9.11 -5.54 -9.55
CA ARG A 394 10.22 -4.83 -10.18
C ARG A 394 10.76 -3.73 -9.27
N ASP A 395 11.90 -3.19 -9.71
CA ASP A 395 12.63 -2.11 -9.07
C ASP A 395 13.50 -2.53 -7.87
N SER A 396 14.76 -2.83 -8.19
CA SER A 396 15.76 -3.20 -7.20
C SER A 396 16.18 -2.06 -6.29
N GLN A 397 15.78 -0.81 -6.56
CA GLN A 397 15.98 0.29 -5.59
C GLN A 397 15.21 0.01 -4.30
N GLY A 398 14.04 -0.61 -4.38
CA GLY A 398 13.19 -0.94 -3.24
C GLY A 398 13.47 -2.30 -2.60
N TYR A 399 14.62 -2.93 -2.88
CA TYR A 399 15.01 -4.23 -2.34
C TYR A 399 15.79 -4.07 -1.02
N PHE A 400 15.35 -4.75 0.04
CA PHE A 400 16.03 -4.77 1.34
C PHE A 400 15.92 -6.14 2.00
N HIS A 401 16.77 -6.44 2.96
CA HIS A 401 16.60 -7.55 3.88
C HIS A 401 16.64 -7.08 5.32
N ARG A 402 15.89 -7.76 6.19
CA ARG A 402 15.80 -7.41 7.60
C ARG A 402 17.11 -7.74 8.33
N GLU A 403 17.45 -6.93 9.34
CA GLU A 403 18.65 -7.12 10.16
C GLU A 403 18.71 -8.53 10.77
N ALA A 404 17.59 -9.06 11.26
CA ALA A 404 17.51 -10.42 11.82
C ALA A 404 17.92 -11.53 10.83
N ALA A 405 17.83 -11.29 9.52
CA ALA A 405 18.20 -12.24 8.48
C ALA A 405 19.62 -12.03 7.94
N HIS A 406 20.28 -10.94 8.33
CA HIS A 406 21.56 -10.55 7.73
C HIS A 406 22.65 -11.60 7.96
N ALA A 407 22.74 -12.19 9.15
CA ALA A 407 23.74 -13.22 9.45
C ALA A 407 23.58 -14.47 8.56
N ASP A 408 22.35 -14.88 8.27
CA ASP A 408 22.05 -16.02 7.40
C ASP A 408 22.40 -15.72 5.94
N ILE A 409 22.13 -14.49 5.48
CA ILE A 409 22.44 -14.03 4.13
C ILE A 409 23.96 -13.88 3.94
N ALA A 410 24.65 -13.26 4.89
CA ALA A 410 26.10 -13.02 4.85
C ALA A 410 26.91 -14.32 4.89
N ALA A 411 26.36 -15.41 5.46
CA ALA A 411 26.98 -16.73 5.43
C ALA A 411 27.05 -17.33 4.00
N VAL A 412 26.17 -16.89 3.10
CA VAL A 412 26.08 -17.38 1.71
C VAL A 412 26.75 -16.40 0.74
N LEU A 413 26.53 -15.10 0.94
CA LEU A 413 27.11 -14.04 0.14
C LEU A 413 27.74 -13.00 1.08
N PRO A 414 29.04 -13.14 1.40
CA PRO A 414 29.75 -12.20 2.29
C PRO A 414 29.61 -10.75 1.83
N GLU A 415 29.52 -9.82 2.79
CA GLU A 415 29.40 -8.37 2.56
C GLU A 415 28.09 -7.91 1.88
N HIS A 416 27.13 -8.82 1.62
CA HIS A 416 25.85 -8.46 0.99
C HIS A 416 25.11 -7.38 1.78
N GLY A 417 24.77 -6.29 1.11
CA GLY A 417 23.99 -5.21 1.68
C GLY A 417 24.75 -4.18 2.50
N GLU A 418 26.04 -4.38 2.78
CA GLU A 418 26.85 -3.39 3.51
C GLU A 418 27.11 -2.15 2.65
N ALA A 419 27.68 -2.35 1.46
CA ALA A 419 28.04 -1.26 0.56
C ALA A 419 26.85 -0.66 -0.19
N SER A 420 25.75 -1.41 -0.29
CA SER A 420 24.50 -0.99 -0.94
C SER A 420 23.45 -0.48 0.06
N GLU A 421 23.75 -0.52 1.36
CA GLU A 421 22.84 -0.14 2.44
C GLU A 421 21.46 -0.82 2.31
N SER A 422 21.44 -2.13 2.04
CA SER A 422 20.20 -2.91 1.90
C SER A 422 19.77 -3.63 3.18
N ILE A 423 20.57 -3.55 4.25
CA ILE A 423 20.21 -4.05 5.58
C ILE A 423 19.25 -3.06 6.24
N SER A 424 18.04 -3.51 6.56
CA SER A 424 17.00 -2.66 7.16
C SER A 424 16.70 -3.05 8.61
N PRO A 425 16.77 -2.10 9.57
CA PRO A 425 16.31 -2.35 10.93
C PRO A 425 14.83 -2.73 10.95
N GLU A 426 14.43 -3.69 11.79
CA GLU A 426 13.06 -4.23 11.84
C GLU A 426 11.99 -3.16 11.96
N VAL A 427 12.18 -2.18 12.85
CA VAL A 427 11.19 -1.12 13.09
C VAL A 427 10.92 -0.30 11.83
N LEU A 428 11.99 0.03 11.08
CA LEU A 428 11.91 0.79 9.85
C LEU A 428 11.33 -0.06 8.72
N ALA A 429 11.78 -1.32 8.59
CA ALA A 429 11.24 -2.26 7.62
C ALA A 429 9.72 -2.42 7.81
N ASP A 430 9.27 -2.67 9.03
CA ASP A 430 7.86 -2.85 9.35
C ASP A 430 7.04 -1.58 9.07
N GLU A 431 7.53 -0.40 9.46
CA GLU A 431 6.86 0.87 9.17
C GLU A 431 6.63 1.07 7.65
N ARG A 432 7.65 0.81 6.83
CA ARG A 432 7.57 0.99 5.37
C ARG A 432 6.75 -0.11 4.72
N LEU A 433 6.83 -1.34 5.21
CA LEU A 433 6.03 -2.45 4.73
C LEU A 433 4.56 -2.33 5.11
N VAL A 434 4.17 -1.65 6.19
CA VAL A 434 2.74 -1.32 6.38
C VAL A 434 2.23 -0.44 5.23
N TYR A 435 3.04 0.54 4.79
CA TYR A 435 2.63 1.44 3.73
C TYR A 435 2.61 0.79 2.33
N TYR A 436 3.70 0.17 1.86
CA TYR A 436 3.80 -0.20 0.45
C TYR A 436 2.90 -1.39 0.04
N PRO A 437 3.06 -2.61 0.58
CA PRO A 437 2.25 -3.77 0.21
C PRO A 437 0.81 -3.74 0.75
N PHE A 438 0.51 -3.01 1.83
CA PHE A 438 -0.85 -2.98 2.39
C PHE A 438 -1.58 -1.69 2.05
N LEU A 439 -1.12 -0.54 2.55
CA LEU A 439 -1.86 0.72 2.38
C LEU A 439 -1.90 1.19 0.91
N ASN A 440 -0.76 1.22 0.23
CA ASN A 440 -0.68 1.63 -1.17
C ASN A 440 -1.23 0.53 -2.09
N ASN A 441 -0.89 -0.73 -1.83
CA ASN A 441 -1.17 -1.85 -2.72
C ASN A 441 -2.49 -2.58 -2.38
N ALA A 442 -2.55 -3.39 -1.32
CA ALA A 442 -3.75 -4.19 -1.00
C ALA A 442 -5.03 -3.37 -0.87
N LEU A 443 -4.98 -2.23 -0.17
CA LEU A 443 -6.16 -1.37 0.01
C LEU A 443 -6.59 -0.71 -1.31
N GLY A 444 -5.68 -0.49 -2.25
CA GLY A 444 -6.06 0.00 -3.58
C GLY A 444 -6.75 -1.06 -4.44
N VAL A 445 -6.46 -2.35 -4.21
CA VAL A 445 -7.20 -3.46 -4.83
C VAL A 445 -8.59 -3.58 -4.20
N VAL A 446 -8.69 -3.50 -2.87
CA VAL A 446 -9.96 -3.46 -2.14
C VAL A 446 -10.84 -2.32 -2.64
N ASP A 447 -10.27 -1.11 -2.72
CA ASP A 447 -10.93 0.08 -3.23
C ASP A 447 -11.47 -0.13 -4.65
N ALA A 448 -10.60 -0.51 -5.59
CA ALA A 448 -10.98 -0.64 -6.99
C ALA A 448 -12.06 -1.71 -7.23
N LEU A 449 -12.06 -2.81 -6.47
CA LEU A 449 -13.12 -3.83 -6.52
C LEU A 449 -14.43 -3.31 -5.89
N GLY A 450 -14.35 -2.67 -4.73
CA GLY A 450 -15.51 -2.11 -4.04
C GLY A 450 -16.21 -1.02 -4.87
N ALA A 451 -15.42 -0.12 -5.46
CA ALA A 451 -15.88 0.91 -6.39
C ALA A 451 -16.63 0.37 -7.60
N GLY A 452 -16.28 -0.84 -8.04
CA GLY A 452 -16.92 -1.53 -9.15
C GLY A 452 -18.39 -1.86 -8.88
N GLY A 453 -18.79 -1.84 -7.61
CA GLY A 453 -20.16 -2.07 -7.14
C GLY A 453 -20.56 -3.54 -7.01
N GLY A 454 -19.60 -4.47 -7.19
CA GLY A 454 -19.85 -5.92 -7.10
C GLY A 454 -19.68 -6.52 -5.70
N ILE A 455 -19.01 -5.82 -4.79
CA ILE A 455 -18.71 -6.31 -3.45
C ILE A 455 -18.51 -5.15 -2.47
N ASP A 456 -18.88 -5.35 -1.20
CA ASP A 456 -18.58 -4.39 -0.12
C ASP A 456 -17.12 -4.53 0.31
N GLU A 457 -16.39 -3.40 0.40
CA GLU A 457 -14.98 -3.39 0.84
C GLU A 457 -14.76 -4.10 2.17
N ARG A 458 -15.73 -4.05 3.09
CA ARG A 458 -15.63 -4.69 4.42
C ARG A 458 -15.46 -6.20 4.33
N ILE A 459 -16.05 -6.83 3.30
CA ILE A 459 -15.85 -8.26 3.04
C ILE A 459 -14.40 -8.54 2.64
N LEU A 460 -13.83 -7.70 1.76
CA LEU A 460 -12.45 -7.85 1.31
C LEU A 460 -11.44 -7.53 2.42
N LEU A 461 -11.71 -6.53 3.26
CA LEU A 461 -10.89 -6.20 4.43
C LEU A 461 -10.88 -7.35 5.44
N ARG A 462 -12.03 -8.00 5.67
CA ARG A 462 -12.12 -9.23 6.47
C ARG A 462 -11.27 -10.34 5.86
N ASP A 463 -11.39 -10.59 4.56
CA ASP A 463 -10.61 -11.63 3.86
C ASP A 463 -9.10 -11.40 3.96
N LEU A 464 -8.65 -10.15 3.87
CA LEU A 464 -7.25 -9.76 4.08
C LEU A 464 -6.82 -10.01 5.53
N ARG A 465 -7.62 -9.56 6.51
CA ARG A 465 -7.36 -9.79 7.95
C ARG A 465 -7.25 -11.28 8.26
N ASP A 466 -8.19 -12.09 7.81
CA ASP A 466 -8.23 -13.53 8.06
C ASP A 466 -7.00 -14.22 7.44
N THR A 467 -6.61 -13.78 6.24
CA THR A 467 -5.39 -14.27 5.59
C THR A 467 -4.14 -13.94 6.42
N LEU A 468 -3.99 -12.70 6.89
CA LEU A 468 -2.85 -12.30 7.72
C LEU A 468 -2.83 -13.05 9.06
N GLN A 469 -3.99 -13.35 9.65
CA GLN A 469 -4.09 -14.15 10.86
C GLN A 469 -3.67 -15.61 10.64
N ARG A 470 -4.05 -16.20 9.50
CA ARG A 470 -3.55 -17.53 9.10
C ARG A 470 -2.02 -17.51 8.99
N GLN A 471 -1.46 -16.48 8.37
CA GLN A 471 0.00 -16.34 8.24
C GLN A 471 0.70 -16.12 9.59
N ARG A 472 0.11 -15.32 10.49
CA ARG A 472 0.62 -15.09 11.85
C ARG A 472 0.64 -16.39 12.65
N LYS A 473 -0.45 -17.16 12.58
CA LYS A 473 -0.58 -18.47 13.25
C LYS A 473 0.41 -19.51 12.70
N ALA A 474 0.66 -19.50 11.39
CA ALA A 474 1.63 -20.39 10.76
C ALA A 474 3.06 -20.10 11.24
N GLY A 475 3.37 -18.84 11.58
CA GLY A 475 4.71 -18.41 11.97
C GLY A 475 5.69 -18.42 10.80
N GLY A 476 6.98 -18.37 11.12
CA GLY A 476 8.07 -18.44 10.15
C GLY A 476 9.42 -18.51 10.86
N ARG A 477 10.51 -18.48 10.07
CA ARG A 477 11.89 -18.47 10.60
C ARG A 477 12.17 -17.25 11.46
N TYR A 478 11.66 -16.09 11.07
CA TYR A 478 11.86 -14.81 11.73
C TYR A 478 10.58 -14.31 12.42
N PRO A 479 10.71 -13.41 13.42
CA PRO A 479 9.55 -12.83 14.12
C PRO A 479 8.55 -12.16 13.19
N HIS A 480 7.27 -12.28 13.53
CA HIS A 480 6.14 -11.76 12.75
C HIS A 480 5.72 -10.34 13.16
N THR A 481 6.70 -9.48 13.49
CA THR A 481 6.47 -8.13 14.00
C THR A 481 5.63 -7.26 13.05
N LEU A 482 5.83 -7.41 11.74
CA LEU A 482 4.96 -6.78 10.74
C LEU A 482 3.48 -7.19 10.88
N LEU A 483 3.20 -8.47 11.08
CA LEU A 483 1.82 -8.97 11.22
C LEU A 483 1.19 -8.52 12.54
N ASP A 484 1.98 -8.43 13.61
CA ASP A 484 1.52 -7.86 14.88
C ASP A 484 1.05 -6.42 14.66
N ARG A 485 1.86 -5.59 13.98
CA ARG A 485 1.48 -4.21 13.69
C ARG A 485 0.23 -4.10 12.82
N LEU A 486 0.15 -4.88 11.74
CA LEU A 486 -1.01 -4.84 10.84
C LEU A 486 -2.32 -5.21 11.55
N LEU A 487 -2.28 -6.19 12.47
CA LEU A 487 -3.48 -6.76 13.09
C LEU A 487 -3.83 -6.11 14.44
N ASP A 488 -2.85 -5.59 15.17
CA ASP A 488 -3.01 -5.22 16.58
C ASP A 488 -2.92 -3.70 16.83
N ASP A 489 -2.14 -2.97 16.02
CA ASP A 489 -2.02 -1.51 16.11
C ASP A 489 -3.37 -0.87 15.77
N THR A 490 -3.75 0.17 16.51
CA THR A 490 -4.99 0.93 16.25
C THR A 490 -4.84 1.91 15.09
N THR A 491 -3.60 2.26 14.73
CA THR A 491 -3.30 3.15 13.62
C THR A 491 -2.13 2.62 12.80
N TRP A 492 -2.13 2.95 11.50
CA TRP A 492 -1.06 2.59 10.57
C TRP A 492 -0.26 3.82 10.17
N PRO A 493 1.08 3.71 10.05
CA PRO A 493 1.88 4.74 9.41
C PRO A 493 1.46 4.89 7.95
N CYS A 494 1.36 6.14 7.52
CA CYS A 494 0.85 6.52 6.22
C CYS A 494 1.72 7.65 5.66
N LYS A 495 2.32 7.42 4.49
CA LYS A 495 3.05 8.46 3.77
C LYS A 495 2.10 9.59 3.37
N ALA A 496 2.45 10.81 3.76
CA ALA A 496 1.70 12.03 3.50
C ALA A 496 2.23 12.72 2.24
N ASN A 497 1.75 12.27 1.08
CA ASN A 497 2.25 12.74 -0.22
C ASN A 497 1.98 14.23 -0.46
N LEU A 498 0.86 14.76 0.04
CA LEU A 498 0.51 16.18 -0.09
C LEU A 498 1.40 17.06 0.77
N ARG A 499 1.58 16.74 2.05
CA ARG A 499 2.49 17.47 2.95
C ARG A 499 3.93 17.37 2.48
N THR A 500 4.39 16.18 2.08
CA THR A 500 5.73 16.01 1.49
C THR A 500 5.92 16.91 0.28
N ARG A 501 4.89 17.04 -0.57
CA ARG A 501 4.91 17.93 -1.74
C ARG A 501 4.84 19.41 -1.38
N LEU A 502 4.05 19.78 -0.38
CA LEU A 502 3.90 21.14 0.12
C LEU A 502 5.23 21.69 0.69
N HIS A 503 6.01 20.84 1.36
CA HIS A 503 7.34 21.17 1.86
C HIS A 503 8.45 21.07 0.80
N ASP A 504 8.11 20.76 -0.47
CA ASP A 504 9.02 20.52 -1.59
C ASP A 504 10.19 19.56 -1.29
N MET A 505 9.94 18.59 -0.42
CA MET A 505 10.93 17.58 -0.04
C MET A 505 11.34 16.77 -1.27
N ASP A 506 12.63 16.40 -1.32
CA ASP A 506 13.16 15.50 -2.34
C ASP A 506 13.46 14.14 -1.71
N GLU A 507 12.66 13.14 -2.05
CA GLU A 507 12.81 11.79 -1.51
C GLU A 507 14.08 11.06 -1.98
N LEU A 508 14.87 11.68 -2.87
CA LEU A 508 16.19 11.17 -3.23
C LEU A 508 17.26 11.50 -2.17
N VAL A 509 17.11 12.61 -1.43
CA VAL A 509 18.16 13.18 -0.59
C VAL A 509 17.72 13.20 0.87
N GLY A 510 18.56 12.64 1.76
CA GLY A 510 18.33 12.64 3.20
C GLY A 510 18.30 11.24 3.79
N ASP A 511 18.08 11.16 5.10
CA ASP A 511 17.85 9.88 5.75
C ASP A 511 16.47 9.35 5.37
N ILE A 512 16.35 8.05 5.10
CA ILE A 512 15.09 7.39 4.73
C ILE A 512 13.97 7.60 5.77
N SER A 513 14.34 7.83 7.03
CA SER A 513 13.41 8.13 8.13
C SER A 513 12.85 9.56 8.06
N THR A 514 13.47 10.48 7.32
CA THR A 514 13.11 11.91 7.29
C THR A 514 12.85 12.47 5.89
N GLN A 515 13.12 11.72 4.82
CA GLN A 515 12.96 12.19 3.44
C GLN A 515 11.49 12.34 2.98
N SER A 516 10.52 11.89 3.78
CA SER A 516 9.08 12.08 3.54
C SER A 516 8.33 12.31 4.84
N VAL A 517 7.21 13.02 4.76
CA VAL A 517 6.31 13.19 5.91
C VAL A 517 5.47 11.91 6.07
N TYR A 518 5.43 11.38 7.29
CA TYR A 518 4.51 10.31 7.69
C TYR A 518 3.50 10.82 8.71
N VAL A 519 2.25 10.41 8.53
CA VAL A 519 1.14 10.60 9.46
C VAL A 519 0.61 9.23 9.86
N THR A 520 -0.37 9.17 10.75
CA THR A 520 -1.07 7.94 11.08
C THR A 520 -2.51 8.00 10.62
N ILE A 521 -3.04 6.86 10.17
CA ILE A 521 -4.47 6.69 9.85
C ILE A 521 -5.07 5.60 10.74
N PRO A 522 -6.38 5.58 11.00
CA PRO A 522 -7.03 4.45 11.65
C PRO A 522 -6.71 3.14 10.90
N ASN A 523 -6.43 2.07 11.63
CA ASN A 523 -6.11 0.76 11.02
C ASN A 523 -7.34 0.24 10.26
N PRO A 524 -7.29 0.13 8.91
CA PRO A 524 -8.42 -0.30 8.09
C PRO A 524 -8.83 -1.76 8.27
N LEU A 525 -7.98 -2.59 8.90
CA LEU A 525 -8.31 -3.97 9.26
C LEU A 525 -9.04 -4.10 10.60
N THR A 526 -9.18 -2.99 11.35
CA THR A 526 -9.99 -3.00 12.57
C THR A 526 -11.45 -3.26 12.20
N PRO A 527 -12.08 -4.34 12.70
CA PRO A 527 -13.48 -4.62 12.38
C PRO A 527 -14.38 -3.49 12.89
N GLU A 528 -15.40 -3.17 12.11
CA GLU A 528 -16.48 -2.30 12.56
C GLU A 528 -17.34 -3.08 13.57
N ILE A 529 -17.32 -2.65 14.83
CA ILE A 529 -18.09 -3.27 15.90
C ILE A 529 -19.40 -2.52 16.12
N GLU A 530 -20.50 -3.23 15.94
CA GLU A 530 -21.85 -2.76 16.27
C GLU A 530 -22.42 -3.59 17.43
N LEU A 531 -23.09 -2.91 18.36
CA LEU A 531 -23.79 -3.51 19.49
C LEU A 531 -25.28 -3.24 19.32
N VAL A 532 -26.06 -4.30 19.12
CA VAL A 532 -27.50 -4.21 18.86
C VAL A 532 -28.27 -4.84 20.01
N PRO A 533 -29.29 -4.17 20.59
CA PRO A 533 -30.16 -4.78 21.60
C PRO A 533 -30.74 -6.11 21.14
N VAL A 534 -30.73 -7.11 22.03
CA VAL A 534 -31.33 -8.41 21.74
C VAL A 534 -32.83 -8.27 21.51
N ASP A 535 -33.32 -8.91 20.47
CA ASP A 535 -34.75 -9.09 20.18
C ASP A 535 -35.08 -10.55 19.86
N GLU A 536 -36.35 -10.86 19.60
CA GLU A 536 -36.83 -12.21 19.32
C GLU A 536 -36.11 -12.90 18.14
N THR A 537 -35.61 -12.13 17.16
CA THR A 537 -34.91 -12.68 15.99
C THR A 537 -33.55 -13.28 16.36
N HIS A 538 -32.96 -12.81 17.46
CA HIS A 538 -31.67 -13.27 17.96
C HIS A 538 -31.77 -14.51 18.86
N HIS A 539 -32.96 -14.86 19.37
CA HIS A 539 -33.13 -15.92 20.38
C HIS A 539 -32.57 -17.28 19.93
N ALA A 540 -32.80 -17.65 18.66
CA ALA A 540 -32.30 -18.92 18.13
C ALA A 540 -30.76 -18.94 18.07
N LEU A 541 -30.14 -17.84 17.64
CA LEU A 541 -28.68 -17.69 17.59
C LEU A 541 -28.07 -17.73 18.99
N LEU A 542 -28.58 -16.89 19.89
CA LEU A 542 -28.12 -16.80 21.27
C LEU A 542 -28.26 -18.14 22.01
N GLY A 543 -29.38 -18.84 21.80
CA GLY A 543 -29.59 -20.17 22.37
C GLY A 543 -28.58 -21.20 21.87
N ARG A 544 -28.10 -21.11 20.63
CA ARG A 544 -27.01 -21.98 20.17
C ARG A 544 -25.71 -21.67 20.92
N TRP A 545 -25.33 -20.41 21.01
CA TRP A 545 -24.08 -19.99 21.68
C TRP A 545 -24.08 -20.34 23.17
N LEU A 546 -25.18 -20.07 23.89
CA LEU A 546 -25.29 -20.37 25.33
C LEU A 546 -25.21 -21.87 25.63
N ARG A 547 -25.69 -22.72 24.71
CA ARG A 547 -25.61 -24.19 24.84
C ARG A 547 -24.27 -24.78 24.43
N GLU A 548 -23.34 -24.00 23.88
CA GLU A 548 -22.02 -24.51 23.56
C GLU A 548 -21.30 -24.92 24.86
N PRO A 549 -20.73 -26.14 24.95
CA PRO A 549 -20.11 -26.61 26.21
C PRO A 549 -19.03 -25.69 26.77
N ARG A 550 -18.29 -24.99 25.89
CA ARG A 550 -17.26 -24.02 26.29
C ARG A 550 -17.83 -22.74 26.92
N VAL A 551 -19.08 -22.39 26.57
CA VAL A 551 -19.81 -21.22 27.08
C VAL A 551 -20.60 -21.61 28.33
N ALA A 552 -21.41 -22.68 28.25
CA ALA A 552 -22.21 -23.19 29.35
C ALA A 552 -21.38 -23.50 30.62
N ARG A 553 -20.11 -23.89 30.44
CA ARG A 553 -19.15 -24.05 31.55
C ARG A 553 -19.03 -22.81 32.45
N TRP A 554 -19.16 -21.61 31.89
CA TRP A 554 -19.00 -20.34 32.60
C TRP A 554 -20.31 -19.58 32.78
N TRP A 555 -21.29 -19.81 31.91
CA TRP A 555 -22.59 -19.12 31.89
C TRP A 555 -23.74 -19.96 32.50
N GLY A 556 -23.50 -21.23 32.80
CA GLY A 556 -24.55 -22.18 33.19
C GLY A 556 -25.34 -22.72 31.99
N GLU A 557 -26.22 -23.69 32.24
CA GLU A 557 -27.12 -24.21 31.21
C GLU A 557 -28.34 -23.30 31.06
N VAL A 558 -28.59 -22.81 29.84
CA VAL A 558 -29.75 -21.97 29.50
C VAL A 558 -30.66 -22.73 28.54
N ASP A 559 -31.79 -23.22 29.08
CA ASP A 559 -32.80 -23.97 28.31
C ASP A 559 -33.76 -23.05 27.54
N ASP A 560 -34.18 -21.94 28.16
CA ASP A 560 -35.10 -20.96 27.58
C ASP A 560 -34.46 -19.56 27.58
N VAL A 561 -34.09 -19.10 26.38
CA VAL A 561 -33.47 -17.78 26.15
C VAL A 561 -34.44 -16.64 26.50
N GLY A 562 -35.74 -16.80 26.25
CA GLY A 562 -36.72 -15.77 26.58
C GLY A 562 -36.85 -15.59 28.09
N ALA A 563 -36.93 -16.70 28.83
CA ALA A 563 -36.95 -16.67 30.30
C ALA A 563 -35.63 -16.11 30.87
N TYR A 564 -34.49 -16.48 30.28
CA TYR A 564 -33.18 -15.95 30.62
C TYR A 564 -33.12 -14.43 30.48
N LEU A 565 -33.46 -13.90 29.29
CA LEU A 565 -33.44 -12.46 29.02
C LEU A 565 -34.40 -11.68 29.93
N ALA A 566 -35.57 -12.25 30.24
CA ALA A 566 -36.54 -11.63 31.15
C ALA A 566 -36.05 -11.55 32.61
N ALA A 567 -35.05 -12.35 33.00
CA ALA A 567 -34.51 -12.40 34.35
C ALA A 567 -33.31 -11.45 34.57
N LEU A 568 -32.79 -10.80 33.51
CA LEU A 568 -31.56 -9.99 33.56
C LEU A 568 -31.64 -8.71 34.40
N GLY A 569 -32.84 -8.23 34.75
CA GLY A 569 -33.01 -7.07 35.62
C GLY A 569 -32.42 -5.77 35.02
N HIS A 570 -31.33 -5.27 35.59
CA HIS A 570 -30.65 -4.03 35.19
C HIS A 570 -29.60 -4.22 34.08
N LEU A 571 -29.31 -5.46 33.68
CA LEU A 571 -28.36 -5.75 32.61
C LEU A 571 -28.99 -5.44 31.25
N GLU A 572 -28.22 -4.84 30.36
CA GLU A 572 -28.58 -4.53 28.98
C GLU A 572 -28.02 -5.61 28.05
N PRO A 573 -28.85 -6.51 27.49
CA PRO A 573 -28.41 -7.58 26.59
C PRO A 573 -28.21 -7.08 25.15
N LEU A 574 -27.03 -7.33 24.59
CA LEU A 574 -26.59 -6.86 23.28
C LEU A 574 -25.99 -8.01 22.46
N ILE A 575 -26.30 -8.08 21.16
CA ILE A 575 -25.54 -8.88 20.19
C ILE A 575 -24.44 -8.02 19.60
N ALA A 576 -23.22 -8.56 19.60
CA ALA A 576 -22.07 -7.96 18.96
C ALA A 576 -21.96 -8.44 17.50
N TYR A 577 -21.90 -7.48 16.59
CA TYR A 577 -21.68 -7.67 15.16
C TYR A 577 -20.30 -7.13 14.77
N ALA A 578 -19.63 -7.82 13.86
CA ALA A 578 -18.35 -7.42 13.29
C ALA A 578 -18.46 -7.39 11.77
N ASP A 579 -18.34 -6.20 11.19
CA ASP A 579 -18.52 -5.96 9.76
C ASP A 579 -19.88 -6.56 9.28
N GLY A 580 -20.93 -6.40 10.09
CA GLY A 580 -22.30 -6.88 9.80
C GLY A 580 -22.60 -8.36 10.13
N GLU A 581 -21.64 -9.15 10.62
CA GLU A 581 -21.87 -10.55 11.01
C GLU A 581 -21.93 -10.71 12.54
N PRO A 582 -22.94 -11.40 13.09
CA PRO A 582 -23.05 -11.58 14.53
C PRO A 582 -22.01 -12.58 15.01
N PHE A 583 -21.26 -12.22 16.05
CA PHE A 583 -20.15 -13.05 16.53
C PHE A 583 -20.10 -13.22 18.05
N GLY A 584 -20.84 -12.43 18.82
CA GLY A 584 -20.84 -12.52 20.28
C GLY A 584 -22.08 -11.93 20.93
N TYR A 585 -22.21 -12.18 22.22
CA TYR A 585 -23.25 -11.65 23.09
C TYR A 585 -22.60 -10.95 24.28
N VAL A 586 -23.11 -9.77 24.62
CA VAL A 586 -22.59 -8.91 25.68
C VAL A 586 -23.74 -8.48 26.57
N GLU A 587 -23.55 -8.55 27.87
CA GLU A 587 -24.43 -7.91 28.84
C GLU A 587 -23.67 -6.74 29.44
N THR A 588 -24.20 -5.53 29.34
CA THR A 588 -23.60 -4.35 29.97
C THR A 588 -24.46 -3.85 31.11
N TYR A 589 -23.84 -3.32 32.16
CA TYR A 589 -24.56 -2.81 33.32
C TYR A 589 -23.86 -1.61 33.93
N TRP A 590 -24.60 -0.82 34.72
CA TRP A 590 -24.04 0.24 35.55
C TRP A 590 -23.60 -0.38 36.86
N VAL A 591 -22.31 -0.27 37.19
CA VAL A 591 -21.78 -0.94 38.40
C VAL A 591 -22.51 -0.46 39.65
N PHE A 592 -22.85 0.82 39.73
CA PHE A 592 -23.56 1.39 40.88
C PHE A 592 -24.96 0.78 41.14
N GLN A 593 -25.51 0.05 40.17
CA GLN A 593 -26.79 -0.68 40.28
C GLN A 593 -26.58 -2.19 40.53
N ASP A 594 -25.34 -2.64 40.59
CA ASP A 594 -24.93 -4.03 40.68
C ASP A 594 -24.33 -4.37 42.07
N GLU A 595 -24.33 -5.64 42.46
CA GLU A 595 -23.69 -6.08 43.72
C GLU A 595 -22.20 -5.74 43.75
N LEU A 596 -21.57 -5.65 42.57
CA LEU A 596 -20.17 -5.30 42.40
C LEU A 596 -19.80 -3.94 43.03
N ALA A 597 -20.73 -2.99 43.13
CA ALA A 597 -20.50 -1.70 43.79
C ALA A 597 -20.17 -1.83 45.29
N TRP A 598 -20.46 -2.96 45.93
CA TRP A 598 -20.14 -3.20 47.34
C TRP A 598 -18.72 -3.72 47.56
N HIS A 599 -18.04 -4.12 46.49
CA HIS A 599 -16.75 -4.81 46.57
C HIS A 599 -15.56 -3.93 46.22
N TYR A 600 -15.77 -2.72 45.69
CA TYR A 600 -14.73 -1.72 45.47
C TYR A 600 -15.31 -0.30 45.50
N ASP A 601 -14.44 0.71 45.45
CA ASP A 601 -14.83 2.12 45.39
C ASP A 601 -15.41 2.46 44.00
N ALA A 602 -16.64 2.01 43.73
CA ALA A 602 -17.30 2.14 42.44
C ALA A 602 -17.77 3.58 42.18
N HIS A 603 -17.44 4.09 41.00
CA HIS A 603 -17.91 5.40 40.54
C HIS A 603 -19.28 5.24 39.86
N PRO A 604 -20.20 6.22 39.96
CA PRO A 604 -21.50 6.16 39.26
C PRO A 604 -21.41 5.94 37.75
N ASP A 605 -20.30 6.35 37.13
CA ASP A 605 -20.05 6.20 35.69
C ASP A 605 -19.34 4.88 35.31
N ASP A 606 -19.03 4.01 36.28
CA ASP A 606 -18.40 2.73 35.99
C ASP A 606 -19.40 1.80 35.30
N ARG A 607 -18.96 1.15 34.21
CA ARG A 607 -19.75 0.14 33.51
C ARG A 607 -19.06 -1.22 33.54
N GLY A 608 -19.83 -2.22 33.91
CA GLY A 608 -19.41 -3.61 33.85
C GLY A 608 -19.91 -4.30 32.59
N PHE A 609 -19.26 -5.40 32.23
CA PHE A 609 -19.74 -6.26 31.16
C PHE A 609 -19.50 -7.74 31.41
N HIS A 610 -20.44 -8.55 30.95
CA HIS A 610 -20.22 -9.97 30.64
C HIS A 610 -20.17 -10.17 29.14
N LEU A 611 -19.34 -11.10 28.67
CA LEU A 611 -19.32 -11.44 27.25
C LEU A 611 -19.11 -12.93 27.00
N LEU A 612 -19.67 -13.37 25.88
CA LEU A 612 -19.31 -14.60 25.20
C LEU A 612 -19.11 -14.30 23.72
N VAL A 613 -18.23 -15.04 23.09
CA VAL A 613 -18.01 -14.96 21.64
C VAL A 613 -18.17 -16.35 21.05
N SER A 614 -18.63 -16.44 19.82
CA SER A 614 -18.69 -17.66 19.00
C SER A 614 -17.33 -18.35 18.86
N GLU A 615 -17.32 -19.63 18.49
CA GLU A 615 -16.08 -20.40 18.33
C GLU A 615 -15.31 -19.87 17.11
N GLU A 616 -16.03 -19.50 16.07
CA GLU A 616 -15.54 -18.93 14.83
C GLU A 616 -14.85 -17.58 15.06
N ALA A 617 -15.32 -16.77 16.02
CA ALA A 617 -14.69 -15.50 16.37
C ALA A 617 -13.40 -15.69 17.20
N SER A 618 -13.13 -16.89 17.70
CA SER A 618 -11.99 -17.13 18.58
C SER A 618 -10.66 -17.00 17.84
N GLY A 619 -9.81 -16.04 18.27
CA GLY A 619 -8.51 -15.80 17.65
C GLY A 619 -8.54 -14.89 16.41
N THR A 620 -9.70 -14.35 16.05
CA THR A 620 -9.89 -13.46 14.89
C THR A 620 -9.59 -11.97 15.18
N GLY A 621 -9.13 -11.64 16.39
CA GLY A 621 -8.96 -10.24 16.82
C GLY A 621 -10.26 -9.46 17.04
N VAL A 622 -11.40 -9.92 16.49
CA VAL A 622 -12.73 -9.31 16.70
C VAL A 622 -13.10 -9.20 18.19
N PRO A 623 -12.87 -10.22 19.05
CA PRO A 623 -13.14 -10.08 20.48
C PRO A 623 -12.35 -8.93 21.13
N ARG A 624 -11.11 -8.68 20.68
CA ARG A 624 -10.29 -7.56 21.16
C ARG A 624 -10.90 -6.22 20.73
N ALA A 625 -11.35 -6.11 19.49
CA ALA A 625 -12.02 -4.90 19.00
C ALA A 625 -13.32 -4.61 19.76
N LEU A 626 -14.09 -5.67 20.11
CA LEU A 626 -15.28 -5.55 20.95
C LEU A 626 -14.97 -4.94 22.32
N VAL A 627 -14.00 -5.50 23.04
CA VAL A 627 -13.67 -5.00 24.38
C VAL A 627 -13.08 -3.59 24.31
N ARG A 628 -12.24 -3.27 23.32
CA ARG A 628 -11.80 -1.89 23.08
C ARG A 628 -12.99 -0.95 22.85
N ARG A 629 -13.98 -1.36 22.03
CA ARG A 629 -15.20 -0.57 21.79
C ARG A 629 -16.02 -0.31 23.06
N LEU A 630 -16.07 -1.28 23.98
CA LEU A 630 -16.72 -1.13 25.29
C LEU A 630 -15.94 -0.14 26.19
N ILE A 631 -14.61 -0.28 26.24
CA ILE A 631 -13.72 0.60 27.01
C ILE A 631 -13.82 2.05 26.50
N ASP A 632 -13.59 2.26 25.20
CA ASP A 632 -13.59 3.58 24.56
C ASP A 632 -15.00 4.22 24.54
N GLY A 633 -16.04 3.38 24.60
CA GLY A 633 -17.44 3.80 24.62
C GLY A 633 -17.93 4.27 25.99
N ASN A 634 -17.17 4.03 27.07
CA ASN A 634 -17.58 4.37 28.43
C ASN A 634 -16.83 5.61 28.97
N PRO A 635 -17.52 6.66 29.46
CA PRO A 635 -16.85 7.80 30.06
C PRO A 635 -16.17 7.52 31.42
N GLY A 636 -16.61 6.49 32.16
CA GLY A 636 -16.03 6.03 33.43
C GLY A 636 -15.12 4.82 33.29
N ARG A 637 -14.81 4.11 34.39
CA ARG A 637 -13.99 2.88 34.31
C ARG A 637 -14.83 1.76 33.72
N THR A 638 -14.18 0.92 32.92
CA THR A 638 -14.80 -0.31 32.44
C THR A 638 -14.31 -1.46 33.31
N VAL A 639 -15.21 -2.34 33.74
CA VAL A 639 -14.88 -3.48 34.60
C VAL A 639 -15.43 -4.80 34.05
N CYS A 640 -14.81 -5.91 34.42
CA CYS A 640 -15.40 -7.23 34.29
C CYS A 640 -14.90 -8.16 35.40
N GLU A 641 -15.62 -9.24 35.64
CA GLU A 641 -15.48 -10.14 36.79
C GLU A 641 -15.38 -11.62 36.37
N PRO A 642 -14.40 -11.99 35.51
CA PRO A 642 -14.22 -13.38 35.14
C PRO A 642 -13.91 -14.26 36.36
N ASP A 643 -14.35 -15.51 36.31
CA ASP A 643 -13.97 -16.53 37.30
C ASP A 643 -12.44 -16.66 37.36
N VAL A 644 -11.86 -16.73 38.57
CA VAL A 644 -10.40 -16.83 38.78
C VAL A 644 -9.76 -18.04 38.08
N ARG A 645 -10.55 -19.08 37.79
CA ARG A 645 -10.13 -20.29 37.08
C ARG A 645 -10.11 -20.11 35.55
N ASN A 646 -10.69 -19.04 35.03
CA ASN A 646 -10.71 -18.73 33.61
C ASN A 646 -9.43 -18.01 33.16
N ALA A 647 -8.30 -18.72 33.24
CA ALA A 647 -6.98 -18.19 32.89
C ALA A 647 -6.92 -17.59 31.47
N ARG A 648 -7.72 -18.12 30.54
CA ARG A 648 -7.79 -17.61 29.16
C ARG A 648 -8.43 -16.22 29.11
N MET A 649 -9.53 -16.01 29.82
CA MET A 649 -10.17 -14.69 29.89
C MET A 649 -9.27 -13.68 30.63
N LEU A 650 -8.63 -14.09 31.73
CA LEU A 650 -7.70 -13.23 32.47
C LEU A 650 -6.51 -12.79 31.63
N ALA A 651 -5.88 -13.73 30.89
CA ALA A 651 -4.80 -13.41 29.97
C ALA A 651 -5.26 -12.46 28.84
N PHE A 652 -6.48 -12.65 28.35
CA PHE A 652 -7.09 -11.77 27.36
C PHE A 652 -7.33 -10.36 27.90
N CYS A 653 -7.89 -10.21 29.11
CA CYS A 653 -8.10 -8.90 29.72
C CYS A 653 -6.77 -8.18 29.99
N HIS A 654 -5.78 -8.89 30.54
CA HIS A 654 -4.43 -8.35 30.77
C HIS A 654 -3.77 -7.86 29.47
N ALA A 655 -3.90 -8.63 28.38
CA ALA A 655 -3.37 -8.23 27.07
C ALA A 655 -4.05 -6.97 26.48
N LEU A 656 -5.20 -6.56 27.02
CA LEU A 656 -5.91 -5.32 26.68
C LEU A 656 -5.66 -4.20 27.70
N GLY A 657 -4.71 -4.36 28.61
CA GLY A 657 -4.37 -3.36 29.63
C GLY A 657 -5.25 -3.43 30.88
N GLY A 658 -6.08 -4.45 31.04
CA GLY A 658 -6.90 -4.63 32.23
C GLY A 658 -6.06 -5.08 33.42
N ALA A 659 -6.22 -4.43 34.57
CA ALA A 659 -5.53 -4.77 35.81
C ALA A 659 -6.48 -5.49 36.77
N VAL A 660 -6.03 -6.59 37.38
CA VAL A 660 -6.77 -7.24 38.47
C VAL A 660 -6.67 -6.34 39.71
N LEU A 661 -7.78 -5.75 40.11
CA LEU A 661 -7.87 -4.90 41.30
C LEU A 661 -7.91 -5.74 42.58
N THR A 662 -8.76 -6.76 42.60
CA THR A 662 -8.89 -7.72 43.71
C THR A 662 -9.57 -9.00 43.25
N GLU A 663 -9.46 -10.06 44.04
CA GLU A 663 -10.38 -11.20 43.97
C GLU A 663 -11.53 -10.98 44.95
N LEU A 664 -12.72 -11.46 44.61
CA LEU A 664 -13.92 -11.35 45.44
C LEU A 664 -14.82 -12.59 45.28
N ASP A 665 -15.57 -12.91 46.32
CA ASP A 665 -16.53 -14.02 46.33
C ASP A 665 -17.93 -13.48 46.01
N LEU A 666 -18.47 -13.85 44.85
CA LEU A 666 -19.85 -13.60 44.42
C LEU A 666 -20.72 -14.83 44.73
N ALA A 667 -22.04 -14.70 44.57
CA ALA A 667 -23.00 -15.74 44.89
C ALA A 667 -22.76 -17.06 44.13
N ASP A 668 -22.21 -17.00 42.92
CA ASP A 668 -22.04 -18.12 41.99
C ASP A 668 -20.58 -18.48 41.69
N LYS A 669 -19.62 -17.58 41.96
CA LYS A 669 -18.20 -17.75 41.61
C LYS A 669 -17.25 -16.96 42.51
N ARG A 670 -16.00 -17.40 42.56
CA ARG A 670 -14.87 -16.55 42.97
C ARG A 670 -14.35 -15.82 41.74
N ALA A 671 -14.49 -14.50 41.71
CA ALA A 671 -14.18 -13.66 40.57
C ALA A 671 -12.88 -12.86 40.79
N ALA A 672 -12.16 -12.59 39.70
CA ALA A 672 -11.14 -11.55 39.68
C ALA A 672 -11.75 -10.28 39.08
N LEU A 673 -11.83 -9.20 39.87
CA LEU A 673 -12.28 -7.90 39.38
C LEU A 673 -11.17 -7.28 38.53
N VAL A 674 -11.40 -7.22 37.22
CA VAL A 674 -10.50 -6.58 36.27
C VAL A 674 -11.04 -5.19 35.93
N VAL A 675 -10.16 -4.19 36.01
CA VAL A 675 -10.48 -2.79 35.78
C VAL A 675 -9.60 -2.25 34.66
N TRP A 676 -10.23 -1.54 33.72
CA TRP A 676 -9.55 -0.65 32.79
C TRP A 676 -9.71 0.77 33.29
N GLU A 677 -8.61 1.31 33.83
CA GLU A 677 -8.47 2.73 34.11
C GLU A 677 -8.45 3.52 32.80
N ARG A 678 -8.86 4.78 32.86
CA ARG A 678 -8.92 5.65 31.68
C ARG A 678 -7.54 6.04 31.14
#